data_AF-A0A0G3EIR8-F1
#
_entry.id   AF-A0A0G3EIR8-F1
#
_cell.length_a   1.000
_cell.length_b   1.000
_cell.length_c   1.000
_cell.angle_alpha   90.00
_cell.angle_beta   90.00
_cell.angle_gamma   90.00
#
_symmetry.space_group_name_H-M   'P 1'
#
loop_
_entity.id
_entity.type
_entity.pdbx_description
1 polymer ?
#
loop_
_entity_poly.entity_id
_entity_poly.type
_entity_poly.pdbx_seq_one_letter_code
_entity_poly.pdbx_strand_id
1 'polypeptide(L)'
;MNRITRRSFNAGALTLPALAAAVSDERGRRPNILWITAEDMGPHLGAYGDACAKTPRLDRLAGEGMLFLRCFSNAPVCGPARSTLITGRYPPSLGSQNMRTRVPFAGRTFSGMLREHGYYCSNHHKEDYHFPTPPEAWDDSSREASYRNRPPGTPFFSVFNYVCTHESRFRYHAVQGGPLPYHHPDEAPLRPYHPDVPAARRDTAAYYHKIAELDGKVGALLDQLKHDGLYEDTIIFFFGDHGEGLQRGKRWLYDSGLHTSLIVRIPERYRAAVPAYRPGAKNGNLVSFVDFAPTVLKLAGIEPPAEMEGTNFLAAETRPTSFGYRDRTEEIIRISRSVRDRRYRYIRNLLPFSPQSRMHHGTDKMPTMQALWARHLAGTLTPEEARYFSITPVEELYDCEADPHQVRNLAADPARREQLDVLRREVFDWMIEHRDLGVVPEYELMRWCETRDADPTRFFAGRAKEHRALVELAFAASGGSPREAERFGRALDHREPCFRYWACLGAYALTDRERAAPLKSRLEFRLTDDSPVVRSTAAVALLKDHPGHEHALRVLRVSLHSEEDPHALLWTADVLRWPGHTALSRLNDVVRARYRKQKTVTYPDEFASMTTYVRDALGALWIRMTHGAPLPWLAFRGSSGPSFQDRFDRGDTLPVAWFEEGHPLGAPWQIVSGEWAVRNRELAVARTDRPPSLVLADTTGVAPSEPFRVEAEVHLKRRGAMAGLVFGATSPDDFYVCRFWKNAPDRAVFQVLRMRRARDLQQVVSTEPFSFEGETLRCTATNESGQLRYRVIDPNGTTLLVGHTALTMPAGRSWSGLYQIMSEELSFSRFRFARGRDVRGTV
;
A
#
# COMPACT_ATOMS: atom_id res chain seq x y z
N MET A 1 -13.02 44.50 9.21
CA MET A 1 -12.62 45.36 10.36
C MET A 1 -12.08 44.42 11.42
N ASN A 2 -10.85 44.42 11.93
CA ASN A 2 -9.66 45.26 11.84
C ASN A 2 -8.48 44.44 11.29
N ARG A 3 -7.72 44.99 10.33
CA ARG A 3 -6.46 44.41 9.84
C ARG A 3 -5.33 44.88 10.76
N ILE A 4 -4.65 43.95 11.45
CA ILE A 4 -3.36 44.24 12.07
C ILE A 4 -2.28 43.83 11.07
N THR A 5 -1.78 44.80 10.30
CA THR A 5 -0.60 44.64 9.45
C THR A 5 0.65 44.93 10.27
N ARG A 6 1.49 43.91 10.52
CA ARG A 6 2.84 44.09 11.10
C ARG A 6 3.76 44.78 10.09
N ARG A 7 3.93 46.09 10.22
CA ARG A 7 5.12 46.81 9.74
C ARG A 7 5.45 47.95 10.71
N SER A 8 6.74 48.14 10.91
CA SER A 8 7.44 49.22 11.63
C SER A 8 7.67 48.96 13.12
N PHE A 9 8.90 48.58 13.47
CA PHE A 9 9.64 49.17 14.61
C PHE A 9 11.13 48.91 14.42
N ASN A 10 11.87 49.96 14.05
CA ASN A 10 13.32 50.07 14.23
C ASN A 10 13.52 51.29 15.14
N ALA A 11 13.86 51.04 16.41
CA ALA A 11 14.51 51.99 17.29
C ALA A 11 15.26 51.16 18.34
N GLY A 12 16.56 51.43 18.47
CA GLY A 12 17.49 50.58 19.20
C GLY A 12 17.26 50.53 20.71
N ALA A 13 17.35 49.31 21.23
CA ALA A 13 17.88 49.03 22.55
C ALA A 13 18.77 47.79 22.40
N LEU A 14 20.05 47.89 22.80
CA LEU A 14 20.92 46.73 23.02
C LEU A 14 20.34 45.96 24.22
N THR A 15 19.33 45.12 23.98
CA THR A 15 18.90 44.11 24.93
C THR A 15 19.91 42.99 24.90
N LEU A 16 20.76 42.89 25.94
CA LEU A 16 21.42 41.64 26.29
C LEU A 16 20.35 40.53 26.25
N PRO A 17 20.55 39.42 25.51
CA PRO A 17 19.59 38.34 25.53
C PRO A 17 19.52 37.82 26.97
N ALA A 18 18.36 37.95 27.58
CA ALA A 18 18.08 37.28 28.84
C ALA A 18 18.26 35.79 28.57
N LEU A 19 19.30 35.16 29.13
CA LEU A 19 19.45 33.72 29.07
C LEU A 19 18.15 33.10 29.58
N ALA A 20 17.49 32.31 28.75
CA ALA A 20 16.38 31.49 29.19
C ALA A 20 16.89 30.58 30.31
N ALA A 21 16.41 30.79 31.54
CA ALA A 21 16.81 29.97 32.67
C ALA A 21 16.43 28.52 32.38
N ALA A 22 17.39 27.59 32.49
CA ALA A 22 17.12 26.17 32.35
C ALA A 22 16.07 25.70 33.35
N VAL A 23 15.26 24.71 32.96
CA VAL A 23 14.52 23.95 33.95
C VAL A 23 15.57 23.30 34.85
N SER A 24 15.63 23.77 36.07
CA SER A 24 16.48 23.23 37.10
C SER A 24 15.66 23.01 38.37
N ASP A 25 16.05 22.02 39.15
CA ASP A 25 15.52 21.91 40.50
C ASP A 25 16.04 23.06 41.38
N GLU A 26 15.56 23.14 42.63
CA GLU A 26 15.98 24.16 43.61
C GLU A 26 17.50 24.15 43.89
N ARG A 27 18.23 23.12 43.42
CA ARG A 27 19.69 22.97 43.55
C ARG A 27 20.43 23.21 42.23
N GLY A 28 19.74 23.70 41.19
CA GLY A 28 20.34 23.98 39.89
C GLY A 28 20.55 22.75 39.00
N ARG A 29 20.01 21.57 39.35
CA ARG A 29 20.19 20.34 38.55
C ARG A 29 19.22 20.29 37.38
N ARG A 30 19.75 20.02 36.19
CA ARG A 30 18.96 19.85 34.95
C ARG A 30 18.26 18.49 34.92
N PRO A 31 17.06 18.39 34.30
CA PRO A 31 16.34 17.13 34.18
C PRO A 31 17.03 16.17 33.21
N ASN A 32 16.89 14.87 33.49
CA ASN A 32 17.01 13.86 32.44
C ASN A 32 15.74 13.85 31.59
N ILE A 33 15.84 13.44 30.33
CA ILE A 33 14.71 13.35 29.40
C ILE A 33 14.70 11.97 28.75
N LEU A 34 13.59 11.27 28.88
CA LEU A 34 13.38 9.95 28.29
C LEU A 34 12.23 10.01 27.29
N TRP A 35 12.50 9.67 26.04
CA TRP A 35 11.48 9.43 25.03
C TRP A 35 11.25 7.94 24.85
N ILE A 36 10.01 7.51 25.00
CA ILE A 36 9.55 6.14 24.77
C ILE A 36 8.62 6.21 23.56
N THR A 37 9.07 5.65 22.44
CA THR A 37 8.33 5.74 21.18
C THR A 37 7.77 4.39 20.77
N ALA A 38 6.53 4.38 20.29
CA ALA A 38 5.87 3.21 19.72
C ALA A 38 5.74 3.37 18.20
N GLU A 39 5.96 2.31 17.45
CA GLU A 39 5.79 2.36 15.98
C GLU A 39 4.36 2.06 15.56
N ASP A 40 3.84 2.82 14.60
CA ASP A 40 2.53 2.61 13.99
C ASP A 40 1.39 2.57 15.05
N MET A 41 1.35 3.55 15.97
CA MET A 41 0.43 3.54 17.11
C MET A 41 -0.39 4.83 17.29
N GLY A 42 -1.71 4.73 17.09
CA GLY A 42 -2.67 5.78 17.41
C GLY A 42 -2.96 5.92 18.93
N PRO A 43 -3.93 6.75 19.32
CA PRO A 43 -4.31 7.00 20.72
C PRO A 43 -5.13 5.85 21.36
N HIS A 44 -4.72 4.61 21.16
CA HIS A 44 -5.44 3.39 21.58
C HIS A 44 -4.99 2.90 22.97
N LEU A 45 -5.17 3.75 23.99
CA LEU A 45 -4.89 3.42 25.40
C LEU A 45 -6.15 3.55 26.24
N GLY A 46 -6.21 2.84 27.38
CA GLY A 46 -7.29 2.97 28.36
C GLY A 46 -7.44 4.41 28.87
N ALA A 47 -6.34 5.14 29.04
CA ALA A 47 -6.34 6.56 29.44
C ALA A 47 -7.06 7.50 28.43
N TYR A 48 -7.09 7.14 27.14
CA TYR A 48 -7.87 7.85 26.12
C TYR A 48 -9.35 7.44 26.11
N GLY A 49 -9.75 6.44 26.90
CA GLY A 49 -11.12 5.91 26.95
C GLY A 49 -11.37 4.75 25.99
N ASP A 50 -10.32 4.13 25.43
CA ASP A 50 -10.46 2.97 24.55
C ASP A 50 -10.77 1.71 25.36
N ALA A 51 -12.00 1.21 25.25
CA ALA A 51 -12.47 0.04 26.01
C ALA A 51 -11.81 -1.28 25.59
N CYS A 52 -11.21 -1.36 24.39
CA CYS A 52 -10.50 -2.55 23.93
C CYS A 52 -9.03 -2.53 24.41
N ALA A 53 -8.50 -1.39 24.86
CA ALA A 53 -7.12 -1.29 25.30
C ALA A 53 -6.86 -2.04 26.63
N LYS A 54 -5.71 -2.74 26.70
CA LYS A 54 -5.20 -3.39 27.91
C LYS A 54 -3.83 -2.82 28.25
N THR A 55 -3.82 -1.61 28.80
CA THR A 55 -2.61 -0.78 28.97
C THR A 55 -2.40 -0.24 30.40
N PRO A 56 -2.47 -1.08 31.45
CA PRO A 56 -2.46 -0.60 32.83
C PRO A 56 -1.18 0.17 33.21
N ARG A 57 -0.02 -0.14 32.64
CA ARG A 57 1.24 0.57 32.96
C ARG A 57 1.26 1.97 32.34
N LEU A 58 0.83 2.10 31.09
CA LEU A 58 0.70 3.38 30.40
C LEU A 58 -0.45 4.22 30.98
N ASP A 59 -1.55 3.60 31.39
CA ASP A 59 -2.66 4.30 32.05
C ASP A 59 -2.23 4.88 33.39
N ARG A 60 -1.41 4.13 34.15
CA ARG A 60 -0.77 4.65 35.36
C ARG A 60 0.19 5.80 35.05
N LEU A 61 1.03 5.67 34.02
CA LEU A 61 1.92 6.76 33.59
C LEU A 61 1.12 8.02 33.22
N ALA A 62 -0.04 7.87 32.56
CA ALA A 62 -0.94 8.98 32.24
C ALA A 62 -1.54 9.62 33.51
N GLY A 63 -1.89 8.83 34.53
CA GLY A 63 -2.35 9.33 35.82
C GLY A 63 -1.28 10.09 36.61
N GLU A 64 -0.02 9.69 36.50
CA GLU A 64 1.13 10.40 37.09
C GLU A 64 1.60 11.60 36.23
N GLY A 65 1.29 11.56 34.92
CA GLY A 65 1.66 12.52 33.89
C GLY A 65 0.52 13.46 33.47
N MET A 66 0.63 14.08 32.30
CA MET A 66 -0.43 14.82 31.63
C MET A 66 -0.68 14.18 30.26
N LEU A 67 -1.95 13.90 29.96
CA LEU A 67 -2.39 13.24 28.73
C LEU A 67 -2.77 14.28 27.68
N PHE A 68 -2.18 14.25 26.48
CA PHE A 68 -2.50 15.19 25.40
C PHE A 68 -3.47 14.57 24.41
N LEU A 69 -4.70 15.08 24.38
CA LEU A 69 -5.78 14.50 23.59
C LEU A 69 -5.61 14.65 22.07
N ARG A 70 -4.76 15.57 21.62
CA ARG A 70 -4.66 15.98 20.21
C ARG A 70 -3.20 16.16 19.77
N CYS A 71 -2.43 15.08 19.80
CA CYS A 71 -1.06 15.02 19.28
C CYS A 71 -1.03 14.47 17.85
N PHE A 72 -0.45 15.21 16.92
CA PHE A 72 -0.41 14.83 15.51
C PHE A 72 1.02 14.72 14.98
N SER A 73 1.33 13.58 14.40
CA SER A 73 2.49 13.43 13.52
C SER A 73 2.31 14.29 12.27
N ASN A 74 3.42 14.76 11.71
CA ASN A 74 3.41 15.56 10.48
C ASN A 74 3.45 14.69 9.22
N ALA A 75 3.77 13.40 9.34
CA ALA A 75 3.73 12.44 8.24
C ALA A 75 3.18 11.09 8.69
N PRO A 76 2.40 10.39 7.86
CA PRO A 76 1.81 9.09 8.24
C PRO A 76 2.77 7.93 7.98
N VAL A 77 4.08 8.16 8.07
CA VAL A 77 5.16 7.19 7.83
C VAL A 77 6.38 7.55 8.68
N CYS A 78 7.11 6.52 9.14
CA CYS A 78 8.14 6.65 10.16
C CYS A 78 9.29 7.60 9.79
N GLY A 79 9.90 7.45 8.61
CA GLY A 79 11.09 8.21 8.24
C GLY A 79 10.89 9.73 8.25
N PRO A 80 9.94 10.29 7.48
CA PRO A 80 9.67 11.73 7.50
C PRO A 80 9.17 12.23 8.86
N ALA A 81 8.42 11.43 9.61
CA ALA A 81 8.03 11.79 10.98
C ALA A 81 9.26 11.94 11.89
N ARG A 82 10.24 11.02 11.78
CA ARG A 82 11.49 11.05 12.56
C ARG A 82 12.42 12.17 12.10
N SER A 83 12.50 12.46 10.81
CA SER A 83 13.17 13.66 10.29
C SER A 83 12.60 14.94 10.93
N THR A 84 11.28 15.00 11.12
CA THR A 84 10.64 16.12 11.80
C THR A 84 11.06 16.23 13.26
N LEU A 85 10.99 15.11 13.99
CA LEU A 85 11.34 15.06 15.40
C LEU A 85 12.79 15.47 15.65
N ILE A 86 13.74 14.96 14.86
CA ILE A 86 15.18 15.17 15.10
C ILE A 86 15.67 16.57 14.68
N THR A 87 14.97 17.24 13.76
CA THR A 87 15.37 18.56 13.25
C THR A 87 14.51 19.70 13.78
N GLY A 88 13.29 19.43 14.25
CA GLY A 88 12.30 20.48 14.54
C GLY A 88 11.82 21.21 13.28
N ARG A 89 11.96 20.60 12.10
CA ARG A 89 11.61 21.17 10.80
C ARG A 89 10.76 20.21 9.97
N TYR A 90 9.89 20.74 9.13
CA TYR A 90 9.08 19.95 8.23
C TYR A 90 9.97 19.37 7.10
N PRO A 91 9.96 18.05 6.87
CA PRO A 91 10.65 17.40 5.77
C PRO A 91 10.41 17.99 4.38
N PRO A 92 9.20 18.47 4.00
CA PRO A 92 9.03 19.18 2.74
C PRO A 92 9.90 20.43 2.62
N SER A 93 10.29 21.08 3.72
CA SER A 93 11.21 22.22 3.73
C SER A 93 12.69 21.80 3.62
N LEU A 94 12.98 20.53 3.92
CA LEU A 94 14.32 19.93 3.90
C LEU A 94 14.59 19.10 2.63
N GLY A 95 13.55 18.69 1.89
CA GLY A 95 13.66 17.72 0.80
C GLY A 95 13.63 16.25 1.26
N SER A 96 13.47 16.00 2.56
CA SER A 96 13.51 14.66 3.17
C SER A 96 12.14 13.97 3.30
N GLN A 97 11.10 14.51 2.62
CA GLN A 97 9.71 14.04 2.74
C GLN A 97 9.42 12.68 2.11
N ASN A 98 10.26 12.21 1.17
CA ASN A 98 10.04 10.96 0.46
C ASN A 98 10.59 9.76 1.25
N MET A 99 9.83 8.67 1.33
CA MET A 99 10.19 7.49 2.14
C MET A 99 11.49 6.83 1.68
N ARG A 100 12.46 6.66 2.58
CA ARG A 100 13.81 6.15 2.29
C ARG A 100 14.60 6.99 1.27
N THR A 101 14.35 8.30 1.21
CA THR A 101 15.27 9.21 0.52
C THR A 101 16.53 9.45 1.35
N ARG A 102 17.56 10.03 0.73
CA ARG A 102 18.82 10.42 1.37
C ARG A 102 19.31 11.74 0.78
N VAL A 103 18.75 12.85 1.25
CA VAL A 103 19.16 14.19 0.82
C VAL A 103 20.35 14.70 1.65
N PRO A 104 21.20 15.59 1.10
CA PRO A 104 22.16 16.34 1.91
C PRO A 104 21.45 17.15 2.99
N PHE A 105 22.06 17.22 4.18
CA PHE A 105 21.55 18.02 5.29
C PHE A 105 22.72 18.75 5.95
N ALA A 106 22.75 20.08 5.83
CA ALA A 106 23.76 20.92 6.48
C ALA A 106 23.25 21.56 7.80
N GLY A 107 22.08 21.14 8.28
CA GLY A 107 21.50 21.62 9.53
C GLY A 107 22.03 20.88 10.76
N ARG A 108 21.55 21.28 11.93
CA ARG A 108 21.86 20.65 13.22
C ARG A 108 20.69 19.82 13.70
N THR A 109 20.97 18.69 14.34
CA THR A 109 19.96 17.91 15.07
C THR A 109 19.76 18.51 16.47
N PHE A 110 18.54 18.44 17.02
CA PHE A 110 18.32 18.97 18.37
C PHE A 110 19.08 18.16 19.45
N SER A 111 19.31 16.87 19.21
CA SER A 111 20.15 16.04 20.08
C SER A 111 21.62 16.46 20.04
N GLY A 112 22.14 16.87 18.87
CA GLY A 112 23.47 17.50 18.79
C GLY A 112 23.54 18.80 19.59
N MET A 113 22.49 19.62 19.56
CA MET A 113 22.42 20.82 20.40
C MET A 113 22.42 20.48 21.90
N LEU A 114 21.73 19.41 22.32
CA LEU A 114 21.76 18.94 23.71
C LEU A 114 23.17 18.49 24.13
N ARG A 115 23.88 17.76 23.26
CA ARG A 115 25.26 17.30 23.53
C ARG A 115 26.24 18.44 23.72
N GLU A 116 26.15 19.47 22.90
CA GLU A 116 26.95 20.69 23.08
C GLU A 116 26.71 21.37 24.44
N HIS A 117 25.53 21.15 25.04
CA HIS A 117 25.18 21.64 26.37
C HIS A 117 25.41 20.57 27.47
N GLY A 118 26.17 19.51 27.19
CA GLY A 118 26.60 18.53 28.19
C GLY A 118 25.54 17.49 28.57
N TYR A 119 24.56 17.24 27.70
CA TYR A 119 23.71 16.05 27.81
C TYR A 119 24.39 14.86 27.13
N TYR A 120 24.32 13.69 27.76
CA TYR A 120 24.56 12.43 27.07
C TYR A 120 23.33 12.05 26.24
N CYS A 121 23.48 11.89 24.93
CA CYS A 121 22.37 11.58 24.04
C CYS A 121 22.47 10.15 23.47
N SER A 122 21.45 9.33 23.71
CA SER A 122 21.40 7.96 23.17
C SER A 122 20.10 7.61 22.45
N ASN A 123 20.22 6.79 21.41
CA ASN A 123 19.10 6.30 20.60
C ASN A 123 19.12 4.77 20.54
N HIS A 124 18.26 4.13 21.35
CA HIS A 124 18.09 2.68 21.39
C HIS A 124 17.30 2.22 20.16
N HIS A 125 18.06 1.95 19.12
CA HIS A 125 17.70 1.44 17.80
C HIS A 125 16.83 2.38 16.94
N LYS A 126 17.12 2.39 15.63
CA LYS A 126 16.37 3.03 14.54
C LYS A 126 16.37 4.57 14.53
N GLU A 127 16.96 5.10 13.46
CA GLU A 127 17.00 6.53 13.16
C GLU A 127 16.03 6.85 12.02
N ASP A 128 16.32 6.34 10.81
CA ASP A 128 15.54 6.54 9.60
C ASP A 128 15.30 8.04 9.25
N TYR A 129 16.28 8.93 9.49
CA TYR A 129 16.11 10.39 9.33
C TYR A 129 16.10 10.92 7.89
N HIS A 130 16.29 10.08 6.88
CA HIS A 130 16.29 10.45 5.45
C HIS A 130 17.37 11.45 5.00
N PHE A 131 18.39 11.62 5.81
CA PHE A 131 19.66 12.26 5.49
C PHE A 131 20.77 11.50 6.24
N PRO A 132 22.04 11.59 5.81
CA PRO A 132 23.15 11.03 6.58
C PRO A 132 23.12 11.58 8.01
N THR A 133 23.00 10.70 9.00
CA THR A 133 22.97 11.11 10.41
C THR A 133 24.30 11.79 10.75
N PRO A 134 24.28 13.07 11.17
CA PRO A 134 25.50 13.76 11.55
C PRO A 134 26.16 13.09 12.78
N PRO A 135 27.50 12.97 12.86
CA PRO A 135 28.18 12.33 14.00
C PRO A 135 27.86 12.98 15.35
N GLU A 136 27.55 14.27 15.34
CA GLU A 136 27.13 15.01 16.53
C GLU A 136 25.71 14.66 17.00
N ALA A 137 24.90 13.92 16.24
CA ALA A 137 23.52 13.63 16.63
C ALA A 137 23.40 12.76 17.89
N TRP A 138 24.31 11.81 18.11
CA TRP A 138 24.21 10.84 19.21
C TRP A 138 25.59 10.52 19.79
N ASP A 139 25.68 10.33 21.10
CA ASP A 139 26.84 9.70 21.74
C ASP A 139 26.82 8.17 21.51
N ASP A 140 25.62 7.58 21.49
CA ASP A 140 25.41 6.15 21.24
C ASP A 140 24.09 5.93 20.50
N SER A 141 24.15 5.31 19.32
CA SER A 141 22.98 4.95 18.52
C SER A 141 23.15 3.51 18.03
N SER A 142 22.56 2.58 18.77
CA SER A 142 22.73 1.14 18.59
C SER A 142 21.57 0.38 19.20
N ARG A 143 21.55 -0.96 19.08
CA ARG A 143 20.54 -1.79 19.77
C ARG A 143 20.85 -1.96 21.25
N GLU A 144 22.01 -1.50 21.68
CA GLU A 144 22.55 -1.59 23.03
C GLU A 144 22.56 -0.20 23.70
N ALA A 145 22.28 0.85 22.94
CA ALA A 145 22.30 2.23 23.39
C ALA A 145 21.32 2.45 24.55
N SER A 146 21.81 3.07 25.63
CA SER A 146 21.02 3.24 26.83
C SER A 146 21.47 4.47 27.60
N TYR A 147 20.57 5.11 28.34
CA TYR A 147 20.93 6.15 29.31
C TYR A 147 21.93 5.66 30.37
N ARG A 148 22.06 4.33 30.56
CA ARG A 148 23.03 3.72 31.48
C ARG A 148 24.47 3.77 30.98
N ASN A 149 24.68 3.97 29.67
CA ASN A 149 26.02 4.06 29.07
C ASN A 149 26.67 5.45 29.27
N ARG A 150 25.96 6.38 29.94
CA ARG A 150 26.43 7.75 30.17
C ARG A 150 27.55 7.83 31.22
N PRO A 151 28.43 8.84 31.14
CA PRO A 151 29.36 9.14 32.23
C PRO A 151 28.62 9.50 33.54
N PRO A 152 29.12 9.09 34.71
CA PRO A 152 28.48 9.37 36.00
C PRO A 152 28.16 10.85 36.22
N GLY A 153 26.96 11.14 36.75
CA GLY A 153 26.53 12.52 37.04
C GLY A 153 26.10 13.36 35.84
N THR A 154 26.22 12.85 34.61
CA THR A 154 25.81 13.57 33.40
C THR A 154 24.29 13.46 33.20
N PRO A 155 23.57 14.57 32.88
CA PRO A 155 22.18 14.48 32.48
C PRO A 155 22.06 13.77 31.13
N PHE A 156 20.95 13.08 30.87
CA PHE A 156 20.76 12.37 29.61
C PHE A 156 19.50 12.79 28.85
N PHE A 157 19.58 12.64 27.53
CA PHE A 157 18.43 12.52 26.64
C PHE A 157 18.51 11.14 25.98
N SER A 158 17.51 10.30 26.20
CA SER A 158 17.52 8.92 25.68
C SER A 158 16.22 8.58 24.98
N VAL A 159 16.31 7.96 23.81
CA VAL A 159 15.16 7.51 23.02
C VAL A 159 15.12 5.98 23.00
N PHE A 160 13.99 5.39 23.37
CA PHE A 160 13.71 3.97 23.24
C PHE A 160 12.63 3.73 22.19
N ASN A 161 12.99 3.10 21.07
CA ASN A 161 12.07 2.83 19.97
C ASN A 161 11.53 1.40 20.02
N TYR A 162 10.22 1.25 20.23
CA TYR A 162 9.53 -0.04 20.25
C TYR A 162 8.82 -0.35 18.92
N VAL A 163 9.37 -1.31 18.19
CA VAL A 163 8.86 -1.81 16.91
C VAL A 163 7.71 -2.82 17.04
N CYS A 164 7.22 -3.12 18.25
CA CYS A 164 6.31 -4.26 18.49
C CYS A 164 4.91 -4.03 17.91
N THR A 165 4.46 -2.79 17.84
CA THR A 165 3.20 -2.35 17.22
C THR A 165 3.37 -1.99 15.75
N HIS A 166 4.55 -2.14 15.14
CA HIS A 166 4.73 -1.88 13.71
C HIS A 166 3.89 -2.85 12.86
N GLU A 167 3.36 -2.40 11.73
CA GLU A 167 2.46 -3.17 10.84
C GLU A 167 3.01 -4.55 10.47
N SER A 168 4.34 -4.67 10.32
CA SER A 168 5.00 -5.94 9.99
C SER A 168 4.87 -7.00 11.08
N ARG A 169 4.58 -6.60 12.33
CA ARG A 169 4.42 -7.48 13.48
C ARG A 169 3.04 -8.10 13.54
N PHE A 170 1.99 -7.39 13.15
CA PHE A 170 0.62 -7.90 13.24
C PHE A 170 0.01 -8.33 11.89
N ARG A 171 0.47 -7.80 10.75
CA ARG A 171 -0.11 -8.09 9.41
C ARG A 171 -0.13 -9.56 8.98
N TYR A 172 0.61 -10.43 9.66
CA TYR A 172 0.68 -11.86 9.34
C TYR A 172 -0.05 -12.76 10.34
N HIS A 173 -0.55 -12.22 11.46
CA HIS A 173 -1.18 -13.01 12.53
C HIS A 173 -2.45 -13.74 12.06
N ALA A 174 -3.22 -13.12 11.16
CA ALA A 174 -4.44 -13.72 10.62
C ALA A 174 -4.20 -15.03 9.86
N VAL A 175 -3.00 -15.23 9.32
CA VAL A 175 -2.68 -16.46 8.58
C VAL A 175 -1.64 -17.34 9.27
N GLN A 176 -0.86 -16.77 10.20
CA GLN A 176 0.05 -17.55 11.03
C GLN A 176 -0.69 -18.28 12.17
N GLY A 177 -1.97 -17.96 12.42
CA GLY A 177 -2.78 -18.68 13.41
C GLY A 177 -2.31 -18.56 14.86
N GLY A 178 -1.39 -17.62 15.17
CA GLY A 178 -0.83 -17.46 16.52
C GLY A 178 -1.88 -17.05 17.57
N PRO A 179 -1.69 -17.44 18.85
CA PRO A 179 -2.62 -17.07 19.92
C PRO A 179 -2.66 -15.55 20.12
N LEU A 180 -3.83 -15.04 20.50
CA LEU A 180 -4.05 -13.65 20.90
C LEU A 180 -4.50 -13.66 22.37
N PRO A 181 -3.60 -13.93 23.34
CA PRO A 181 -3.97 -14.17 24.74
C PRO A 181 -4.66 -12.98 25.42
N TYR A 182 -4.54 -11.78 24.85
CA TYR A 182 -5.13 -10.58 25.42
C TYR A 182 -6.43 -10.14 24.73
N HIS A 183 -6.71 -10.56 23.50
CA HIS A 183 -7.82 -9.98 22.72
C HIS A 183 -8.50 -11.03 21.86
N HIS A 184 -9.81 -11.20 22.05
CA HIS A 184 -10.59 -12.06 21.18
C HIS A 184 -10.94 -11.30 19.89
N PRO A 185 -10.82 -11.91 18.69
CA PRO A 185 -11.18 -11.26 17.42
C PRO A 185 -12.59 -10.64 17.40
N ASP A 186 -13.56 -11.29 18.04
CA ASP A 186 -14.96 -10.81 18.02
C ASP A 186 -15.18 -9.53 18.82
N GLU A 187 -14.26 -9.19 19.74
CA GLU A 187 -14.27 -7.96 20.54
C GLU A 187 -13.58 -6.78 19.83
N ALA A 188 -12.99 -7.01 18.66
CA ALA A 188 -12.19 -6.01 17.98
C ALA A 188 -13.07 -4.87 17.41
N PRO A 189 -12.74 -3.59 17.69
CA PRO A 189 -13.50 -2.46 17.19
C PRO A 189 -13.20 -2.21 15.71
N LEU A 190 -13.99 -2.82 14.82
CA LEU A 190 -13.89 -2.58 13.39
C LEU A 190 -14.35 -1.16 13.02
N ARG A 191 -13.74 -0.62 11.98
CA ARG A 191 -14.09 0.69 11.43
C ARG A 191 -15.11 0.53 10.30
N PRO A 192 -15.92 1.57 9.99
CA PRO A 192 -16.96 1.48 8.96
C PRO A 192 -16.46 1.10 7.56
N TYR A 193 -15.18 1.33 7.27
CA TYR A 193 -14.53 1.03 5.98
C TYR A 193 -13.68 -0.25 6.02
N HIS A 194 -13.69 -0.99 7.13
CA HIS A 194 -13.10 -2.33 7.20
C HIS A 194 -14.19 -3.36 6.93
N PRO A 195 -13.91 -4.41 6.13
CA PRO A 195 -14.88 -5.46 5.87
C PRO A 195 -15.13 -6.23 7.16
N ASP A 196 -16.39 -6.46 7.51
CA ASP A 196 -16.74 -7.29 8.65
C ASP A 196 -16.59 -8.77 8.31
N VAL A 197 -15.33 -9.23 8.37
CA VAL A 197 -14.94 -10.62 8.11
C VAL A 197 -13.96 -11.09 9.19
N PRO A 198 -13.87 -12.41 9.47
CA PRO A 198 -12.98 -12.95 10.49
C PRO A 198 -11.53 -12.47 10.38
N ALA A 199 -11.03 -12.31 9.15
CA ALA A 199 -9.70 -11.82 8.87
C ALA A 199 -9.46 -10.38 9.38
N ALA A 200 -10.43 -9.48 9.19
CA ALA A 200 -10.32 -8.09 9.61
C ALA A 200 -10.44 -7.91 11.13
N ARG A 201 -11.37 -8.67 11.73
CA ARG A 201 -11.51 -8.79 13.18
C ARG A 201 -10.20 -9.24 13.83
N ARG A 202 -9.57 -10.24 13.23
CA ARG A 202 -8.30 -10.79 13.71
C ARG A 202 -7.11 -9.85 13.52
N ASP A 203 -7.00 -9.15 12.39
CA ASP A 203 -5.95 -8.14 12.17
C ASP A 203 -6.06 -7.00 13.20
N THR A 204 -7.29 -6.55 13.47
CA THR A 204 -7.57 -5.51 14.47
C THR A 204 -7.28 -5.99 15.89
N ALA A 205 -7.72 -7.20 16.28
CA ALA A 205 -7.37 -7.78 17.58
C ALA A 205 -5.86 -8.00 17.74
N ALA A 206 -5.15 -8.38 16.68
CA ALA A 206 -3.71 -8.53 16.70
C ALA A 206 -3.00 -7.19 16.95
N TYR A 207 -3.51 -6.09 16.41
CA TYR A 207 -3.02 -4.74 16.70
C TYR A 207 -3.15 -4.40 18.19
N TYR A 208 -4.35 -4.56 18.78
CA TYR A 208 -4.58 -4.34 20.21
C TYR A 208 -3.75 -5.27 21.11
N HIS A 209 -3.58 -6.52 20.68
CA HIS A 209 -2.72 -7.47 21.36
C HIS A 209 -1.25 -6.99 21.41
N LYS A 210 -0.73 -6.40 20.31
CA LYS A 210 0.60 -5.81 20.27
C LYS A 210 0.74 -4.55 21.13
N ILE A 211 -0.34 -3.79 21.31
CA ILE A 211 -0.37 -2.68 22.26
C ILE A 211 -0.27 -3.19 23.71
N ALA A 212 -0.95 -4.28 24.06
CA ALA A 212 -0.82 -4.90 25.39
C ALA A 212 0.60 -5.44 25.64
N GLU A 213 1.26 -6.04 24.63
CA GLU A 213 2.67 -6.42 24.73
C GLU A 213 3.60 -5.21 24.91
N LEU A 214 3.31 -4.10 24.22
CA LEU A 214 4.06 -2.85 24.37
C LEU A 214 3.96 -2.31 25.80
N ASP A 215 2.76 -2.31 26.38
CA ASP A 215 2.53 -1.83 27.76
C ASP A 215 3.46 -2.53 28.77
N GLY A 216 3.60 -3.85 28.67
CA GLY A 216 4.52 -4.63 29.50
C GLY A 216 5.99 -4.24 29.30
N LYS A 217 6.42 -3.99 28.06
CA LYS A 217 7.80 -3.56 27.74
C LYS A 217 8.10 -2.17 28.26
N VAL A 218 7.16 -1.24 28.12
CA VAL A 218 7.28 0.11 28.67
C VAL A 218 7.31 0.03 30.20
N GLY A 219 6.44 -0.78 30.82
CA GLY A 219 6.45 -1.05 32.25
C GLY A 219 7.81 -1.50 32.76
N ALA A 220 8.46 -2.45 32.07
CA ALA A 220 9.79 -2.93 32.42
C ALA A 220 10.87 -1.82 32.34
N LEU A 221 10.82 -0.95 31.33
CA LEU A 221 11.73 0.19 31.22
C LEU A 221 11.52 1.22 32.35
N LEU A 222 10.26 1.49 32.71
CA LEU A 222 9.93 2.38 33.83
C LEU A 222 10.35 1.79 35.17
N ASP A 223 10.17 0.48 35.37
CA ASP A 223 10.60 -0.23 36.58
C ASP A 223 12.14 -0.24 36.67
N GLN A 224 12.86 -0.37 35.54
CA GLN A 224 14.32 -0.21 35.48
C GLN A 224 14.75 1.21 35.89
N LEU A 225 14.10 2.25 35.35
CA LEU A 225 14.42 3.64 35.68
C LEU A 225 14.20 3.96 37.17
N LYS A 226 13.19 3.32 37.80
CA LYS A 226 12.94 3.39 39.25
C LYS A 226 14.01 2.67 40.04
N HIS A 227 14.40 1.46 39.63
CA HIS A 227 15.48 0.72 40.27
C HIS A 227 16.81 1.48 40.24
N ASP A 228 17.07 2.20 39.16
CA ASP A 228 18.26 3.07 39.02
C ASP A 228 18.19 4.36 39.87
N GLY A 229 17.07 4.62 40.55
CA GLY A 229 16.85 5.84 41.32
C GLY A 229 16.68 7.10 40.47
N LEU A 230 16.47 6.96 39.15
CA LEU A 230 16.43 8.09 38.20
C LEU A 230 15.01 8.57 37.89
N TYR A 231 13.98 7.84 38.32
CA TYR A 231 12.58 8.14 38.01
C TYR A 231 12.15 9.55 38.44
N GLU A 232 12.57 10.00 39.63
CA GLU A 232 12.24 11.34 40.15
C GLU A 232 13.12 12.48 39.61
N ASP A 233 14.10 12.15 38.78
CA ASP A 233 14.99 13.09 38.08
C ASP A 233 14.75 13.10 36.56
N THR A 234 13.74 12.38 36.06
CA THR A 234 13.52 12.19 34.62
C THR A 234 12.15 12.66 34.17
N ILE A 235 12.13 13.56 33.17
CA ILE A 235 10.94 13.89 32.40
C ILE A 235 10.73 12.79 31.35
N ILE A 236 9.53 12.21 31.32
CA ILE A 236 9.21 11.06 30.46
C ILE A 236 8.17 11.46 29.43
N PHE A 237 8.45 11.17 28.16
CA PHE A 237 7.51 11.29 27.05
C PHE A 237 7.19 9.88 26.55
N PHE A 238 5.91 9.54 26.46
CA PHE A 238 5.45 8.37 25.71
C PHE A 238 4.59 8.83 24.53
N PHE A 239 4.89 8.34 23.33
CA PHE A 239 4.10 8.66 22.13
C PHE A 239 4.29 7.62 21.01
N GLY A 240 3.34 7.52 20.08
CA GLY A 240 3.52 6.75 18.84
C GLY A 240 4.13 7.63 17.73
N ASP A 241 4.97 7.11 16.83
CA ASP A 241 5.67 7.90 15.79
C ASP A 241 4.76 8.42 14.66
N HIS A 242 3.62 7.77 14.46
CA HIS A 242 2.46 8.25 13.72
C HIS A 242 1.25 7.40 14.10
N GLY A 243 0.12 7.58 13.41
CA GLY A 243 -1.09 6.81 13.64
C GLY A 243 -0.91 5.31 13.37
N GLU A 244 -1.99 4.56 13.54
CA GLU A 244 -1.99 3.11 13.52
C GLU A 244 -1.55 2.46 12.19
N GLY A 245 -1.00 1.26 12.27
CA GLY A 245 -0.57 0.50 11.10
C GLY A 245 -1.68 -0.31 10.41
N LEU A 246 -2.96 -0.14 10.79
CA LEU A 246 -4.06 -0.82 10.11
C LEU A 246 -4.43 -0.11 8.79
N GLN A 247 -5.31 -0.74 8.02
CA GLN A 247 -5.78 -0.16 6.77
C GLN A 247 -6.32 1.27 6.96
N ARG A 248 -5.93 2.16 6.05
CA ARG A 248 -6.28 3.59 6.04
C ARG A 248 -5.72 4.37 7.26
N GLY A 249 -4.82 3.76 8.03
CA GLY A 249 -3.97 4.44 9.02
C GLY A 249 -2.67 4.91 8.37
N LYS A 250 -1.57 4.21 8.64
CA LYS A 250 -0.25 4.45 8.04
C LYS A 250 -0.34 4.69 6.53
N ARG A 251 0.40 5.70 6.05
CA ARG A 251 0.40 6.29 4.70
C ARG A 251 -0.78 7.22 4.39
N TRP A 252 -1.73 7.44 5.30
CA TRP A 252 -2.90 8.28 5.04
C TRP A 252 -2.94 9.54 5.91
N LEU A 253 -3.39 10.64 5.32
CA LEU A 253 -3.53 11.94 6.00
C LEU A 253 -4.84 12.06 6.79
N TYR A 254 -5.39 10.96 7.27
CA TYR A 254 -6.53 10.97 8.20
C TYR A 254 -6.01 10.96 9.65
N ASP A 255 -6.87 11.22 10.62
CA ASP A 255 -6.56 11.13 12.06
C ASP A 255 -6.09 9.70 12.38
N SER A 256 -6.64 8.67 11.72
CA SER A 256 -6.12 7.29 11.81
C SER A 256 -4.64 7.13 11.46
N GLY A 257 -4.08 7.98 10.59
CA GLY A 257 -2.67 7.92 10.18
C GLY A 257 -1.77 8.96 10.83
N LEU A 258 -2.32 10.05 11.39
CA LEU A 258 -1.54 11.16 11.97
C LEU A 258 -1.78 11.38 13.47
N HIS A 259 -2.98 11.09 14.00
CA HIS A 259 -3.26 11.23 15.44
C HIS A 259 -2.55 10.11 16.19
N THR A 260 -1.75 10.49 17.17
CA THR A 260 -0.98 9.58 18.00
C THR A 260 -1.24 9.83 19.48
N SER A 261 -0.83 8.89 20.32
CA SER A 261 -0.77 9.06 21.76
C SER A 261 0.34 10.05 22.16
N LEU A 262 0.10 10.83 23.21
CA LEU A 262 1.14 11.57 23.93
C LEU A 262 0.83 11.63 25.42
N ILE A 263 1.78 11.16 26.23
CA ILE A 263 1.83 11.34 27.69
C ILE A 263 3.14 12.02 28.02
N VAL A 264 3.09 13.10 28.82
CA VAL A 264 4.29 13.74 29.37
C VAL A 264 4.23 13.69 30.88
N ARG A 265 5.22 13.09 31.53
CA ARG A 265 5.35 13.06 32.99
C ARG A 265 6.50 13.93 33.43
N ILE A 266 6.21 14.96 34.22
CA ILE A 266 7.19 15.87 34.80
C ILE A 266 7.29 15.61 36.32
N PRO A 267 8.47 15.20 36.85
CA PRO A 267 8.70 15.03 38.28
C PRO A 267 8.42 16.32 39.05
N GLU A 268 7.99 16.19 40.31
CA GLU A 268 7.58 17.31 41.17
C GLU A 268 8.57 18.47 41.17
N ARG A 269 9.86 18.18 41.32
CA ARG A 269 10.94 19.17 41.39
C ARG A 269 11.11 20.05 40.16
N TYR A 270 10.57 19.66 39.00
CA TYR A 270 10.66 20.43 37.74
C TYR A 270 9.35 21.12 37.36
N ARG A 271 8.25 20.87 38.09
CA ARG A 271 6.92 21.37 37.72
C ARG A 271 6.82 22.89 37.79
N ALA A 272 7.56 23.54 38.70
CA ALA A 272 7.56 25.00 38.83
C ALA A 272 8.03 25.69 37.53
N ALA A 273 8.91 25.06 36.76
CA ALA A 273 9.39 25.59 35.49
C ALA A 273 8.42 25.36 34.31
N VAL A 274 7.32 24.62 34.53
CA VAL A 274 6.27 24.38 33.53
C VAL A 274 4.90 24.70 34.13
N PRO A 275 4.54 25.99 34.29
CA PRO A 275 3.35 26.41 35.03
C PRO A 275 2.02 25.89 34.47
N ALA A 276 1.96 25.50 33.19
CA ALA A 276 0.77 24.93 32.57
C ALA A 276 0.59 23.43 32.86
N TYR A 277 1.62 22.75 33.38
CA TYR A 277 1.59 21.30 33.62
C TYR A 277 0.73 20.95 34.84
N ARG A 278 -0.13 19.95 34.70
CA ARG A 278 -0.98 19.43 35.78
C ARG A 278 -0.95 17.88 35.73
N PRO A 279 -0.40 17.19 36.75
CA PRO A 279 -0.49 15.73 36.84
C PRO A 279 -1.94 15.24 36.80
N GLY A 280 -2.17 14.10 36.15
CA GLY A 280 -3.48 13.49 35.91
C GLY A 280 -4.38 14.24 34.91
N ALA A 281 -3.99 15.43 34.44
CA ALA A 281 -4.86 16.25 33.59
C ALA A 281 -4.92 15.76 32.15
N LYS A 282 -6.06 15.99 31.50
CA LYS A 282 -6.25 15.83 30.05
C LYS A 282 -6.11 17.19 29.38
N ASN A 283 -5.07 17.37 28.58
CA ASN A 283 -4.81 18.57 27.82
C ASN A 283 -5.42 18.46 26.43
N GLY A 284 -6.35 19.37 26.10
CA GLY A 284 -7.05 19.39 24.82
C GLY A 284 -6.36 20.21 23.73
N ASN A 285 -5.18 20.79 23.96
CA ASN A 285 -4.49 21.62 22.99
C ASN A 285 -3.90 20.81 21.84
N LEU A 286 -3.71 21.45 20.70
CA LEU A 286 -3.09 20.84 19.53
C LEU A 286 -1.57 20.77 19.71
N VAL A 287 -1.03 19.57 19.57
CA VAL A 287 0.41 19.32 19.54
C VAL A 287 0.78 18.78 18.17
N SER A 288 1.85 19.30 17.58
CA SER A 288 2.41 18.83 16.33
C SER A 288 3.81 18.28 16.56
N PHE A 289 4.24 17.28 15.79
CA PHE A 289 5.58 16.68 15.96
C PHE A 289 6.73 17.67 15.84
N VAL A 290 6.60 18.66 14.96
CA VAL A 290 7.57 19.75 14.84
C VAL A 290 7.80 20.53 16.16
N ASP A 291 6.86 20.48 17.11
CA ASP A 291 6.96 21.13 18.42
C ASP A 291 7.86 20.38 19.42
N PHE A 292 8.22 19.11 19.16
CA PHE A 292 8.93 18.27 20.14
C PHE A 292 10.35 18.78 20.40
N ALA A 293 11.11 19.05 19.34
CA ALA A 293 12.47 19.57 19.44
C ALA A 293 12.54 20.90 20.23
N PRO A 294 11.80 21.96 19.87
CA PRO A 294 11.83 23.22 20.62
C PRO A 294 11.33 23.05 22.07
N THR A 295 10.37 22.16 22.32
CA THR A 295 9.92 21.84 23.69
C THR A 295 11.04 21.22 24.52
N VAL A 296 11.77 20.23 23.98
CA VAL A 296 12.88 19.58 24.68
C VAL A 296 14.04 20.55 24.91
N LEU A 297 14.39 21.37 23.92
CA LEU A 297 15.43 22.39 24.08
C LEU A 297 15.08 23.37 25.21
N LYS A 298 13.84 23.88 25.26
CA LYS A 298 13.38 24.73 26.36
C LYS A 298 13.44 24.04 27.72
N LEU A 299 13.06 22.76 27.79
CA LEU A 299 13.21 21.96 29.02
C LEU A 299 14.68 21.81 29.44
N ALA A 300 15.61 21.77 28.50
CA ALA A 300 17.05 21.74 28.76
C ALA A 300 17.66 23.13 29.05
N GLY A 301 16.88 24.21 28.94
CA GLY A 301 17.37 25.59 29.06
C GLY A 301 18.09 26.14 27.85
N ILE A 302 17.81 25.59 26.68
CA ILE A 302 18.41 25.97 25.41
C ILE A 302 17.37 26.73 24.61
N GLU A 303 17.75 27.89 24.06
CA GLU A 303 16.88 28.63 23.16
C GLU A 303 16.78 27.88 21.82
N PRO A 304 15.56 27.50 21.37
CA PRO A 304 15.39 26.90 20.06
C PRO A 304 15.85 27.87 18.96
N PRO A 305 16.63 27.40 17.98
CA PRO A 305 17.11 28.25 16.90
C PRO A 305 15.95 28.62 15.95
N ALA A 306 16.11 29.75 15.26
CA ALA A 306 15.03 30.34 14.45
C ALA A 306 14.61 29.49 13.24
N GLU A 307 15.45 28.53 12.83
CA GLU A 307 15.18 27.58 11.76
C GLU A 307 14.20 26.48 12.17
N MET A 308 13.96 26.25 13.46
CA MET A 308 12.93 25.32 13.91
C MET A 308 11.54 25.90 13.65
N GLU A 309 10.66 25.08 13.09
CA GLU A 309 9.33 25.49 12.60
C GLU A 309 8.22 25.10 13.61
N GLY A 310 8.63 24.65 14.79
CA GLY A 310 7.76 24.32 15.90
C GLY A 310 7.81 25.31 17.05
N THR A 311 7.02 25.03 18.07
CA THR A 311 6.86 25.85 19.26
C THR A 311 6.97 25.00 20.53
N ASN A 312 7.16 25.62 21.69
CA ASN A 312 7.11 24.89 22.96
C ASN A 312 5.64 24.59 23.33
N PHE A 313 5.19 23.35 23.14
CA PHE A 313 3.79 22.98 23.40
C PHE A 313 3.46 22.83 24.90
N LEU A 314 4.46 22.90 25.78
CA LEU A 314 4.27 22.96 27.24
C LEU A 314 4.11 24.40 27.75
N ALA A 315 4.18 25.40 26.87
CA ALA A 315 3.83 26.78 27.20
C ALA A 315 2.31 26.97 27.31
N ALA A 316 1.89 28.12 27.84
CA ALA A 316 0.47 28.45 27.99
C ALA A 316 -0.25 28.67 26.64
N GLU A 317 0.46 29.24 25.66
CA GLU A 317 -0.05 29.44 24.31
C GLU A 317 0.20 28.21 23.43
N THR A 318 -0.77 27.84 22.61
CA THR A 318 -0.67 26.69 21.71
C THR A 318 -1.07 27.03 20.30
N ARG A 319 -0.60 26.23 19.34
CA ARG A 319 -0.88 26.42 17.91
C ARG A 319 -2.36 26.25 17.61
N PRO A 320 -2.93 27.05 16.69
CA PRO A 320 -4.32 26.90 16.26
C PRO A 320 -4.53 25.68 15.36
N THR A 321 -3.48 25.25 14.64
CA THR A 321 -3.55 24.19 13.64
C THR A 321 -2.28 23.33 13.59
N SER A 322 -2.44 22.08 13.15
CA SER A 322 -1.35 21.14 12.84
C SER A 322 -1.36 20.79 11.36
N PHE A 323 -0.18 20.85 10.71
CA PHE A 323 -0.03 20.56 9.29
C PHE A 323 0.47 19.12 9.08
N GLY A 324 -0.01 18.44 8.05
CA GLY A 324 0.46 17.09 7.70
C GLY A 324 0.73 16.96 6.21
N TYR A 325 1.69 16.13 5.82
CA TYR A 325 2.06 15.91 4.43
C TYR A 325 2.27 14.43 4.12
N ARG A 326 2.01 14.08 2.86
CA ARG A 326 2.20 12.75 2.29
C ARG A 326 2.77 12.91 0.88
N ASP A 327 4.00 12.44 0.71
CA ASP A 327 4.69 12.45 -0.57
C ASP A 327 4.89 10.99 -1.04
N ARG A 328 6.04 10.64 -1.62
CA ARG A 328 6.30 9.24 -1.99
C ARG A 328 6.36 8.36 -0.74
N THR A 329 5.48 7.37 -0.69
CA THR A 329 5.51 6.29 0.30
C THR A 329 5.83 4.99 -0.43
N GLU A 330 7.06 4.51 -0.27
CA GLU A 330 7.55 3.31 -0.94
C GLU A 330 7.44 3.44 -2.47
N GLU A 331 6.72 2.55 -3.15
CA GLU A 331 6.50 2.55 -4.59
C GLU A 331 5.36 3.47 -5.07
N ILE A 332 4.67 4.16 -4.14
CA ILE A 332 3.51 5.00 -4.46
C ILE A 332 3.87 6.47 -4.31
N ILE A 333 3.81 7.21 -5.43
CA ILE A 333 4.07 8.64 -5.47
C ILE A 333 2.76 9.40 -5.26
N ARG A 334 2.71 10.19 -4.19
CA ARG A 334 1.63 11.15 -3.88
C ARG A 334 2.26 12.51 -3.65
N ILE A 335 1.45 13.56 -3.70
CA ILE A 335 1.79 14.88 -3.17
C ILE A 335 0.51 15.43 -2.57
N SER A 336 0.41 15.39 -1.25
CA SER A 336 -0.78 15.80 -0.52
C SER A 336 -0.40 16.58 0.74
N ARG A 337 -1.18 17.61 1.06
CA ARG A 337 -1.01 18.46 2.24
C ARG A 337 -2.31 18.51 3.02
N SER A 338 -2.22 18.64 4.32
CA SER A 338 -3.37 18.69 5.20
C SER A 338 -3.16 19.69 6.32
N VAL A 339 -4.26 20.22 6.83
CA VAL A 339 -4.30 21.02 8.04
C VAL A 339 -5.42 20.51 8.93
N ARG A 340 -5.15 20.42 10.23
CA ARG A 340 -6.06 19.96 11.28
C ARG A 340 -6.17 21.05 12.34
N ASP A 341 -7.35 21.65 12.48
CA ASP A 341 -7.67 22.52 13.62
C ASP A 341 -8.23 21.67 14.78
N ARG A 342 -9.02 22.23 15.71
CA ARG A 342 -9.65 21.44 16.79
C ARG A 342 -10.80 20.54 16.29
N ARG A 343 -11.50 20.88 15.23
CA ARG A 343 -12.69 20.17 14.75
C ARG A 343 -12.56 19.62 13.33
N TYR A 344 -12.06 20.40 12.40
CA TYR A 344 -11.95 20.06 10.99
C TYR A 344 -10.56 19.56 10.59
N ARG A 345 -10.54 18.65 9.61
CA ARG A 345 -9.36 18.35 8.79
C ARG A 345 -9.65 18.68 7.34
N TYR A 346 -8.75 19.44 6.73
CA TYR A 346 -8.70 19.67 5.30
C TYR A 346 -7.51 18.95 4.68
N ILE A 347 -7.69 18.39 3.47
CA ILE A 347 -6.64 17.75 2.67
C ILE A 347 -6.71 18.29 1.24
N ARG A 348 -5.55 18.74 0.72
CA ARG A 348 -5.32 19.07 -0.69
C ARG A 348 -4.50 17.96 -1.33
N ASN A 349 -5.05 17.31 -2.36
CA ASN A 349 -4.33 16.33 -3.17
C ASN A 349 -3.86 16.99 -4.47
N LEU A 350 -2.54 17.13 -4.64
CA LEU A 350 -1.95 17.75 -5.84
C LEU A 350 -1.79 16.75 -6.99
N LEU A 351 -1.92 15.45 -6.74
CA LEU A 351 -1.98 14.39 -7.75
C LEU A 351 -3.31 13.62 -7.68
N PRO A 352 -4.45 14.22 -8.04
CA PRO A 352 -5.79 13.63 -7.95
C PRO A 352 -6.09 12.63 -9.11
N PHE A 353 -5.06 12.21 -9.84
CA PHE A 353 -5.21 11.46 -11.09
C PHE A 353 -5.35 9.95 -10.90
N SER A 354 -5.00 9.41 -9.74
CA SER A 354 -5.04 7.96 -9.46
C SER A 354 -6.10 7.59 -8.43
N PRO A 355 -6.63 6.36 -8.47
CA PRO A 355 -7.41 5.78 -7.38
C PRO A 355 -6.67 5.89 -6.06
N GLN A 356 -7.42 6.04 -4.97
CA GLN A 356 -6.91 5.97 -3.61
C GLN A 356 -6.18 4.64 -3.37
N SER A 357 -6.78 3.53 -3.82
CA SER A 357 -6.25 2.18 -3.84
C SER A 357 -5.20 2.01 -4.93
N ARG A 358 -3.93 2.12 -4.58
CA ARG A 358 -2.86 1.58 -5.41
C ARG A 358 -2.25 0.39 -4.69
N MET A 359 -1.98 -0.66 -5.45
CA MET A 359 -1.27 -1.82 -4.93
C MET A 359 0.02 -1.38 -4.28
N HIS A 360 0.09 -1.67 -2.99
CA HIS A 360 1.14 -1.33 -2.07
C HIS A 360 1.63 -2.61 -1.40
N HIS A 361 2.89 -2.99 -1.65
CA HIS A 361 3.55 -4.18 -1.12
C HIS A 361 3.41 -4.31 0.40
N GLY A 362 3.54 -3.19 1.12
CA GLY A 362 3.35 -3.10 2.56
C GLY A 362 1.91 -3.22 3.10
N THR A 363 0.87 -2.86 2.35
CA THR A 363 -0.50 -2.81 2.92
C THR A 363 -1.31 -4.01 2.42
N ASP A 364 -1.19 -4.35 1.14
CA ASP A 364 -2.05 -5.34 0.49
C ASP A 364 -1.74 -6.82 0.84
N LYS A 365 -0.69 -7.09 1.65
CA LYS A 365 -0.52 -8.43 2.24
C LYS A 365 -1.32 -8.64 3.52
N MET A 366 -1.97 -7.61 4.07
CA MET A 366 -2.88 -7.77 5.20
C MET A 366 -4.14 -8.52 4.72
N PRO A 367 -4.60 -9.56 5.43
CA PRO A 367 -5.83 -10.26 5.09
C PRO A 367 -7.06 -9.36 5.00
N THR A 368 -7.13 -8.31 5.83
CA THR A 368 -8.16 -7.25 5.70
C THR A 368 -8.19 -6.63 4.29
N MET A 369 -7.02 -6.27 3.75
CA MET A 369 -6.91 -5.68 2.42
C MET A 369 -7.26 -6.67 1.31
N GLN A 370 -6.87 -7.94 1.47
CA GLN A 370 -7.19 -8.99 0.52
C GLN A 370 -8.70 -9.21 0.43
N ALA A 371 -9.40 -9.21 1.57
CA ALA A 371 -10.86 -9.29 1.62
C ALA A 371 -11.53 -8.11 0.89
N LEU A 372 -11.01 -6.89 1.05
CA LEU A 372 -11.55 -5.73 0.34
C LEU A 372 -11.33 -5.80 -1.17
N TRP A 373 -10.16 -6.23 -1.64
CA TRP A 373 -9.95 -6.43 -3.07
C TRP A 373 -10.87 -7.52 -3.63
N ALA A 374 -11.10 -8.60 -2.90
CA ALA A 374 -12.04 -9.63 -3.32
C ALA A 374 -13.46 -9.07 -3.45
N ARG A 375 -13.92 -8.29 -2.46
CA ARG A 375 -15.22 -7.60 -2.50
C ARG A 375 -15.30 -6.57 -3.62
N HIS A 376 -14.22 -5.85 -3.90
CA HIS A 376 -14.12 -4.92 -5.03
C HIS A 376 -14.33 -5.63 -6.36
N LEU A 377 -13.63 -6.75 -6.58
CA LEU A 377 -13.75 -7.55 -7.79
C LEU A 377 -15.12 -8.21 -7.94
N ALA A 378 -15.75 -8.58 -6.81
CA ALA A 378 -17.11 -9.10 -6.78
C ALA A 378 -18.19 -8.02 -6.95
N GLY A 379 -17.83 -6.73 -6.86
CA GLY A 379 -18.80 -5.63 -6.89
C GLY A 379 -19.69 -5.55 -5.64
N THR A 380 -19.24 -6.07 -4.50
CA THR A 380 -20.03 -6.22 -3.26
C THR A 380 -19.63 -5.25 -2.14
N LEU A 381 -18.84 -4.22 -2.45
CA LEU A 381 -18.38 -3.22 -1.48
C LEU A 381 -19.54 -2.38 -0.94
N THR A 382 -19.48 -2.04 0.36
CA THR A 382 -20.32 -0.97 0.91
C THR A 382 -19.85 0.41 0.41
N PRO A 383 -20.67 1.46 0.53
CA PRO A 383 -20.25 2.82 0.17
C PRO A 383 -18.97 3.28 0.88
N GLU A 384 -18.80 2.93 2.16
CA GLU A 384 -17.63 3.27 2.98
C GLU A 384 -16.37 2.54 2.50
N GLU A 385 -16.49 1.24 2.20
CA GLU A 385 -15.40 0.42 1.65
C GLU A 385 -15.00 0.90 0.24
N ALA A 386 -15.99 1.26 -0.60
CA ALA A 386 -15.78 1.73 -1.96
C ALA A 386 -14.95 3.01 -2.06
N ARG A 387 -14.92 3.85 -1.01
CA ARG A 387 -14.08 5.06 -0.96
C ARG A 387 -12.61 4.74 -1.19
N TYR A 388 -12.13 3.61 -0.66
CA TYR A 388 -10.73 3.19 -0.84
C TYR A 388 -10.38 3.01 -2.33
N PHE A 389 -11.33 2.59 -3.16
CA PHE A 389 -11.14 2.35 -4.59
C PHE A 389 -11.50 3.54 -5.49
N SER A 390 -12.05 4.60 -4.91
CA SER A 390 -12.44 5.80 -5.64
C SER A 390 -11.24 6.61 -6.14
N ILE A 391 -11.44 7.41 -7.20
CA ILE A 391 -10.46 8.42 -7.62
C ILE A 391 -10.20 9.38 -6.47
N THR A 392 -8.93 9.75 -6.31
CA THR A 392 -8.53 10.68 -5.25
C THR A 392 -9.15 12.06 -5.52
N PRO A 393 -10.00 12.58 -4.63
CA PRO A 393 -10.58 13.91 -4.81
C PRO A 393 -9.49 14.98 -4.70
N VAL A 394 -9.65 16.10 -5.41
CA VAL A 394 -8.72 17.24 -5.31
C VAL A 394 -8.68 17.79 -3.88
N GLU A 395 -9.85 17.85 -3.24
CA GLU A 395 -10.03 18.43 -1.91
C GLU A 395 -10.89 17.52 -1.04
N GLU A 396 -10.50 17.42 0.22
CA GLU A 396 -11.26 16.72 1.25
C GLU A 396 -11.43 17.61 2.47
N LEU A 397 -12.63 17.66 3.04
CA LEU A 397 -12.93 18.34 4.29
C LEU A 397 -13.73 17.40 5.19
N TYR A 398 -13.30 17.23 6.42
CA TYR A 398 -13.94 16.34 7.40
C TYR A 398 -14.21 17.07 8.69
N ASP A 399 -15.40 16.87 9.26
CA ASP A 399 -15.73 17.25 10.63
C ASP A 399 -15.36 16.08 11.54
N CYS A 400 -14.16 16.11 12.13
CA CYS A 400 -13.61 14.96 12.86
C CYS A 400 -14.31 14.69 14.21
N GLU A 401 -15.19 15.59 14.67
CA GLU A 401 -16.01 15.35 15.87
C GLU A 401 -17.31 14.62 15.51
N ALA A 402 -17.96 15.00 14.40
CA ALA A 402 -19.16 14.32 13.92
C ALA A 402 -18.86 13.04 13.11
N ASP A 403 -17.68 12.95 12.51
CA ASP A 403 -17.21 11.84 11.69
C ASP A 403 -15.75 11.50 12.06
N PRO A 404 -15.52 10.82 13.20
CA PRO A 404 -14.18 10.50 13.70
C PRO A 404 -13.41 9.55 12.79
N HIS A 405 -14.12 8.80 11.94
CA HIS A 405 -13.51 7.91 10.93
C HIS A 405 -13.27 8.61 9.59
N GLN A 406 -13.71 9.86 9.43
CA GLN A 406 -13.52 10.68 8.25
C GLN A 406 -14.00 9.99 6.96
N VAL A 407 -15.17 9.37 7.01
CA VAL A 407 -15.79 8.69 5.86
C VAL A 407 -16.74 9.57 5.06
N ARG A 408 -17.03 10.80 5.50
CA ARG A 408 -17.91 11.76 4.84
C ARG A 408 -17.14 13.02 4.44
N ASN A 409 -16.78 13.12 3.16
CA ASN A 409 -16.11 14.30 2.62
C ASN A 409 -17.13 15.44 2.41
N LEU A 410 -16.92 16.56 3.09
CA LEU A 410 -17.75 17.77 3.08
C LEU A 410 -17.25 18.85 2.11
N ALA A 411 -16.19 18.60 1.33
CA ALA A 411 -15.61 19.61 0.44
C ALA A 411 -16.59 20.14 -0.63
N ALA A 412 -17.60 19.35 -0.99
CA ALA A 412 -18.66 19.75 -1.93
C ALA A 412 -19.88 20.37 -1.24
N ASP A 413 -19.93 20.41 0.10
CA ASP A 413 -21.07 20.94 0.85
C ASP A 413 -21.06 22.49 0.83
N PRO A 414 -22.07 23.15 0.24
CA PRO A 414 -22.16 24.61 0.21
C PRO A 414 -22.16 25.24 1.61
N ALA A 415 -22.73 24.55 2.61
CA ALA A 415 -22.79 25.02 3.99
C ALA A 415 -21.44 24.94 4.72
N ARG A 416 -20.41 24.37 4.08
CA ARG A 416 -19.03 24.29 4.61
C ARG A 416 -18.04 25.08 3.76
N ARG A 417 -18.53 25.88 2.80
CA ARG A 417 -17.66 26.59 1.85
C ARG A 417 -16.69 27.55 2.53
N GLU A 418 -17.14 28.32 3.52
CA GLU A 418 -16.30 29.25 4.26
C GLU A 418 -15.16 28.52 4.99
N GLN A 419 -15.49 27.45 5.73
CA GLN A 419 -14.49 26.64 6.44
C GLN A 419 -13.48 26.01 5.47
N LEU A 420 -13.96 25.49 4.34
CA LEU A 420 -13.10 24.96 3.27
C LEU A 420 -12.14 26.03 2.74
N ASP A 421 -12.65 27.23 2.47
CA ASP A 421 -11.86 28.33 1.91
C ASP A 421 -10.78 28.83 2.89
N VAL A 422 -11.09 28.87 4.20
CA VAL A 422 -10.12 29.20 5.26
C VAL A 422 -8.99 28.18 5.32
N LEU A 423 -9.32 26.89 5.50
CA LEU A 423 -8.30 25.84 5.64
C LEU A 423 -7.52 25.60 4.34
N ARG A 424 -8.13 25.81 3.17
CA ARG A 424 -7.42 25.81 1.89
C ARG A 424 -6.34 26.88 1.86
N ARG A 425 -6.66 28.10 2.29
CA ARG A 425 -5.70 29.21 2.34
C ARG A 425 -4.58 28.91 3.33
N GLU A 426 -4.88 28.35 4.49
CA GLU A 426 -3.84 27.96 5.45
C GLU A 426 -2.84 26.95 4.87
N VAL A 427 -3.32 25.90 4.18
CA VAL A 427 -2.41 24.96 3.51
C VAL A 427 -1.59 25.65 2.43
N PHE A 428 -2.21 26.51 1.63
CA PHE A 428 -1.51 27.24 0.57
C PHE A 428 -0.42 28.15 1.16
N ASP A 429 -0.76 28.97 2.16
CA ASP A 429 0.16 29.90 2.81
C ASP A 429 1.28 29.15 3.54
N TRP A 430 0.97 28.04 4.22
CA TRP A 430 1.95 27.16 4.86
C TRP A 430 2.98 26.65 3.85
N MET A 431 2.55 26.18 2.67
CA MET A 431 3.47 25.70 1.64
C MET A 431 4.45 26.80 1.21
N ILE A 432 3.98 28.05 1.07
CA ILE A 432 4.83 29.19 0.70
C ILE A 432 5.79 29.55 1.82
N GLU A 433 5.28 29.71 3.04
CA GLU A 433 6.05 30.13 4.22
C GLU A 433 7.21 29.18 4.49
N HIS A 434 6.95 27.88 4.39
CA HIS A 434 7.91 26.83 4.72
C HIS A 434 8.70 26.34 3.49
N ARG A 435 8.59 27.05 2.34
CA ARG A 435 9.30 26.73 1.09
C ARG A 435 9.17 25.26 0.68
N ASP A 436 7.96 24.74 0.70
CA ASP A 436 7.66 23.34 0.44
C ASP A 436 8.30 22.84 -0.87
N LEU A 437 9.28 21.95 -0.77
CA LEU A 437 10.01 21.35 -1.89
C LEU A 437 9.28 20.14 -2.49
N GLY A 438 8.16 19.69 -1.93
CA GLY A 438 7.37 18.62 -2.51
C GLY A 438 6.68 18.99 -3.83
N VAL A 439 6.68 20.27 -4.22
CA VAL A 439 6.32 20.70 -5.59
C VAL A 439 7.47 20.55 -6.59
N VAL A 440 8.66 20.14 -6.17
CA VAL A 440 9.74 19.71 -7.06
C VAL A 440 9.65 18.18 -7.20
N PRO A 441 9.51 17.63 -8.42
CA PRO A 441 9.43 16.18 -8.58
C PRO A 441 10.73 15.52 -8.07
N GLU A 442 10.61 14.37 -7.39
CA GLU A 442 11.72 13.75 -6.64
C GLU A 442 12.98 13.54 -7.50
N TYR A 443 12.82 13.14 -8.77
CA TYR A 443 13.93 13.06 -9.73
C TYR A 443 14.72 14.37 -9.86
N GLU A 444 14.03 15.50 -10.05
CA GLU A 444 14.70 16.81 -10.16
C GLU A 444 15.29 17.24 -8.82
N LEU A 445 14.63 16.92 -7.71
CA LEU A 445 15.16 17.20 -6.37
C LEU A 445 16.53 16.50 -6.17
N MET A 446 16.62 15.21 -6.48
CA MET A 446 17.87 14.44 -6.37
C MET A 446 18.93 14.95 -7.34
N ARG A 447 18.56 15.13 -8.62
CA ARG A 447 19.45 15.72 -9.64
C ARG A 447 19.98 17.09 -9.23
N TRP A 448 19.17 17.94 -8.60
CA TRP A 448 19.61 19.26 -8.14
C TRP A 448 20.57 19.16 -6.95
N CYS A 449 20.40 18.18 -6.06
CA CYS A 449 21.35 17.93 -4.97
C CYS A 449 22.73 17.57 -5.54
N GLU A 450 22.77 16.73 -6.58
CA GLU A 450 24.01 16.28 -7.22
C GLU A 450 24.67 17.38 -8.08
N THR A 451 23.88 18.07 -8.90
CA THR A 451 24.42 18.98 -9.93
C THR A 451 24.62 20.42 -9.47
N ARG A 452 23.95 20.84 -8.40
CA ARG A 452 24.05 22.20 -7.86
C ARG A 452 24.90 22.28 -6.60
N ASP A 453 25.47 21.16 -6.14
CA ASP A 453 26.26 21.02 -4.91
C ASP A 453 25.64 21.79 -3.73
N ALA A 454 24.31 21.63 -3.58
CA ALA A 454 23.53 22.50 -2.72
C ALA A 454 22.55 21.71 -1.86
N ASP A 455 22.57 22.03 -0.56
CA ASP A 455 21.53 21.69 0.39
C ASP A 455 20.15 22.09 -0.18
N PRO A 456 19.15 21.18 -0.20
CA PRO A 456 17.83 21.45 -0.77
C PRO A 456 17.16 22.70 -0.21
N THR A 457 17.41 23.03 1.06
CA THR A 457 16.85 24.20 1.74
C THR A 457 17.26 25.53 1.08
N ARG A 458 18.33 25.51 0.27
CA ARG A 458 18.88 26.68 -0.43
C ARG A 458 18.32 26.85 -1.85
N PHE A 459 17.64 25.87 -2.43
CA PHE A 459 17.20 25.91 -3.83
C PHE A 459 16.33 27.13 -4.17
N PHE A 460 15.50 27.56 -3.22
CA PHE A 460 14.65 28.75 -3.35
C PHE A 460 15.08 29.93 -2.46
N ALA A 461 16.29 29.88 -1.87
CA ALA A 461 16.83 31.03 -1.15
C ALA A 461 16.92 32.25 -2.09
N GLY A 462 16.31 33.37 -1.69
CA GLY A 462 16.19 34.56 -2.55
C GLY A 462 15.20 34.45 -3.73
N ARG A 463 14.55 33.29 -3.93
CA ARG A 463 13.62 33.00 -5.04
C ARG A 463 12.18 32.76 -4.59
N ALA A 464 11.74 33.43 -3.51
CA ALA A 464 10.41 33.23 -2.93
C ALA A 464 9.25 33.46 -3.91
N LYS A 465 9.36 34.42 -4.84
CA LYS A 465 8.35 34.66 -5.88
C LYS A 465 8.20 33.49 -6.86
N GLU A 466 9.31 32.83 -7.16
CA GLU A 466 9.33 31.69 -8.08
C GLU A 466 8.78 30.44 -7.40
N HIS A 467 9.15 30.18 -6.15
CA HIS A 467 8.55 29.12 -5.34
C HIS A 467 7.03 29.30 -5.22
N ARG A 468 6.56 30.52 -4.95
CA ARG A 468 5.13 30.84 -4.95
C ARG A 468 4.46 30.55 -6.29
N ALA A 469 5.04 31.00 -7.39
CA ALA A 469 4.49 30.75 -8.72
C ALA A 469 4.39 29.24 -9.03
N LEU A 470 5.34 28.44 -8.54
CA LEU A 470 5.34 26.98 -8.68
C LEU A 470 4.23 26.32 -7.85
N VAL A 471 4.03 26.73 -6.59
CA VAL A 471 2.94 26.22 -5.75
C VAL A 471 1.57 26.60 -6.34
N GLU A 472 1.40 27.83 -6.80
CA GLU A 472 0.17 28.24 -7.49
C GLU A 472 -0.09 27.42 -8.77
N LEU A 473 0.97 27.13 -9.54
CA LEU A 473 0.87 26.28 -10.73
C LEU A 473 0.45 24.84 -10.36
N ALA A 474 0.98 24.28 -9.27
CA ALA A 474 0.60 22.97 -8.77
C ALA A 474 -0.88 22.91 -8.34
N PHE A 475 -1.39 23.97 -7.69
CA PHE A 475 -2.81 24.11 -7.35
C PHE A 475 -3.69 24.22 -8.61
N ALA A 476 -3.27 25.02 -9.59
CA ALA A 476 -3.97 25.13 -10.87
C ALA A 476 -4.03 23.79 -11.61
N ALA A 477 -2.88 23.10 -11.70
CA ALA A 477 -2.75 21.82 -12.38
C ALA A 477 -3.62 20.72 -11.76
N SER A 478 -3.65 20.63 -10.43
CA SER A 478 -4.51 19.68 -9.71
C SER A 478 -5.99 19.98 -9.80
N GLY A 479 -6.37 21.26 -9.99
CA GLY A 479 -7.77 21.66 -10.17
C GLY A 479 -8.34 21.37 -11.56
N GLY A 480 -7.49 21.30 -12.60
CA GLY A 480 -7.90 20.95 -13.96
C GLY A 480 -8.87 21.95 -14.61
N SER A 481 -8.81 23.23 -14.24
CA SER A 481 -9.68 24.26 -14.82
C SER A 481 -9.25 24.64 -16.24
N PRO A 482 -10.14 24.65 -17.25
CA PRO A 482 -9.82 25.07 -18.61
C PRO A 482 -9.35 26.52 -18.72
N ARG A 483 -9.72 27.36 -17.74
CA ARG A 483 -9.28 28.76 -17.65
C ARG A 483 -7.77 28.91 -17.43
N GLU A 484 -7.10 27.86 -16.97
CA GLU A 484 -5.66 27.83 -16.71
C GLU A 484 -4.84 27.35 -17.92
N ALA A 485 -5.49 26.98 -19.05
CA ALA A 485 -4.79 26.43 -20.22
C ALA A 485 -3.66 27.34 -20.74
N GLU A 486 -3.87 28.66 -20.78
CA GLU A 486 -2.84 29.61 -21.20
C GLU A 486 -1.67 29.66 -20.22
N ARG A 487 -1.94 29.57 -18.90
CA ARG A 487 -0.93 29.50 -17.86
C ARG A 487 -0.08 28.24 -18.00
N PHE A 488 -0.71 27.09 -18.26
CA PHE A 488 0.01 25.84 -18.54
C PHE A 488 0.88 25.98 -19.80
N GLY A 489 0.35 26.61 -20.86
CA GLY A 489 1.10 26.86 -22.09
C GLY A 489 2.39 27.64 -21.85
N ARG A 490 2.33 28.76 -21.11
CA ARG A 490 3.52 29.54 -20.73
C ARG A 490 4.49 28.73 -19.86
N ALA A 491 3.98 27.90 -18.96
CA ALA A 491 4.81 27.09 -18.06
C ALA A 491 5.49 25.91 -18.76
N LEU A 492 4.95 25.38 -19.87
CA LEU A 492 5.63 24.37 -20.70
C LEU A 492 6.92 24.88 -21.35
N ASP A 493 7.04 26.21 -21.52
CA ASP A 493 8.21 26.88 -22.09
C ASP A 493 9.17 27.41 -21.01
N HIS A 494 8.89 27.14 -19.72
CA HIS A 494 9.71 27.63 -18.62
C HIS A 494 11.08 26.94 -18.55
N ARG A 495 12.11 27.69 -18.12
CA ARG A 495 13.50 27.18 -18.02
C ARG A 495 13.66 26.04 -17.01
N GLU A 496 12.93 26.11 -15.89
CA GLU A 496 13.01 25.10 -14.82
C GLU A 496 12.08 23.91 -15.12
N PRO A 497 12.57 22.66 -15.02
CA PRO A 497 11.79 21.46 -15.31
C PRO A 497 10.59 21.26 -14.39
N CYS A 498 10.63 21.72 -13.15
CA CYS A 498 9.49 21.60 -12.22
C CYS A 498 8.25 22.38 -12.69
N PHE A 499 8.41 23.52 -13.38
CA PHE A 499 7.29 24.24 -13.97
C PHE A 499 6.71 23.49 -15.16
N ARG A 500 7.57 22.96 -16.03
CA ARG A 500 7.15 22.17 -17.19
C ARG A 500 6.45 20.88 -16.75
N TYR A 501 6.93 20.25 -15.69
CA TYR A 501 6.30 19.09 -15.04
C TYR A 501 4.86 19.37 -14.62
N TRP A 502 4.63 20.43 -13.83
CA TRP A 502 3.28 20.80 -13.39
C TRP A 502 2.40 21.25 -14.57
N ALA A 503 2.98 21.87 -15.59
CA ALA A 503 2.24 22.22 -16.79
C ALA A 503 1.79 20.98 -17.59
N CYS A 504 2.63 19.95 -17.70
CA CYS A 504 2.24 18.66 -18.29
C CYS A 504 1.12 17.99 -17.48
N LEU A 505 1.18 18.04 -16.14
CA LEU A 505 0.10 17.54 -15.27
C LEU A 505 -1.20 18.34 -15.41
N GLY A 506 -1.10 19.67 -15.48
CA GLY A 506 -2.25 20.55 -15.72
C GLY A 506 -2.87 20.26 -17.08
N ALA A 507 -2.05 20.05 -18.11
CA ALA A 507 -2.52 19.59 -19.41
C ALA A 507 -3.20 18.22 -19.30
N TYR A 508 -2.63 17.24 -18.61
CA TYR A 508 -3.24 15.92 -18.37
C TYR A 508 -4.62 16.00 -17.68
N ALA A 509 -4.81 16.97 -16.78
CA ALA A 509 -6.07 17.16 -16.07
C ALA A 509 -7.24 17.59 -16.97
N LEU A 510 -6.96 18.28 -18.08
CA LEU A 510 -7.98 18.77 -19.03
C LEU A 510 -8.63 17.64 -19.86
N THR A 511 -9.70 17.98 -20.59
CA THR A 511 -10.27 17.15 -21.66
C THR A 511 -9.54 17.36 -23.00
N ASP A 512 -9.77 16.48 -23.98
CA ASP A 512 -9.17 16.60 -25.33
C ASP A 512 -9.50 17.96 -25.97
N ARG A 513 -10.78 18.35 -25.99
CA ARG A 513 -11.23 19.63 -26.56
C ARG A 513 -10.52 20.84 -25.94
N GLU A 514 -10.27 20.79 -24.64
CA GLU A 514 -9.61 21.87 -23.89
C GLU A 514 -8.08 21.89 -24.12
N ARG A 515 -7.49 20.74 -24.46
CA ARG A 515 -6.06 20.62 -24.82
C ARG A 515 -5.77 20.94 -26.29
N ALA A 516 -6.70 20.62 -27.20
CA ALA A 516 -6.43 20.34 -28.62
C ALA A 516 -5.77 21.46 -29.45
N ALA A 517 -5.82 22.73 -29.01
CA ALA A 517 -5.19 23.84 -29.74
C ALA A 517 -4.05 24.58 -28.99
N PRO A 518 -4.15 24.96 -27.70
CA PRO A 518 -3.09 25.74 -27.05
C PRO A 518 -1.89 24.92 -26.55
N LEU A 519 -2.07 23.62 -26.29
CA LEU A 519 -1.09 22.82 -25.54
C LEU A 519 -0.47 21.67 -26.32
N LYS A 520 -1.17 21.11 -27.31
CA LYS A 520 -0.76 19.88 -28.01
C LYS A 520 0.65 19.96 -28.61
N SER A 521 0.94 20.98 -29.41
CA SER A 521 2.26 21.16 -30.04
C SER A 521 3.38 21.37 -29.00
N ARG A 522 3.10 22.08 -27.91
CA ARG A 522 4.05 22.24 -26.80
C ARG A 522 4.30 20.92 -26.07
N LEU A 523 3.28 20.11 -25.86
CA LEU A 523 3.42 18.77 -25.27
C LEU A 523 4.23 17.84 -26.19
N GLU A 524 3.99 17.88 -27.49
CA GLU A 524 4.78 17.14 -28.49
C GLU A 524 6.25 17.55 -28.44
N PHE A 525 6.54 18.86 -28.31
CA PHE A 525 7.89 19.35 -28.10
C PHE A 525 8.51 18.89 -26.77
N ARG A 526 7.70 18.72 -25.72
CA ARG A 526 8.16 18.17 -24.43
C ARG A 526 8.49 16.68 -24.46
N LEU A 527 8.19 15.95 -25.54
CA LEU A 527 8.65 14.56 -25.70
C LEU A 527 10.18 14.44 -25.77
N THR A 528 10.88 15.54 -26.11
CA THR A 528 12.34 15.62 -26.16
C THR A 528 12.94 16.48 -25.04
N ASP A 529 12.19 16.74 -23.97
CA ASP A 529 12.65 17.53 -22.82
C ASP A 529 13.91 16.92 -22.18
N ASP A 530 14.79 17.71 -21.56
CA ASP A 530 15.98 17.18 -20.88
C ASP A 530 15.60 16.37 -19.63
N SER A 531 14.49 16.72 -18.98
CA SER A 531 13.97 16.01 -17.81
C SER A 531 13.15 14.75 -18.18
N PRO A 532 13.57 13.54 -17.77
CA PRO A 532 12.80 12.31 -17.96
C PRO A 532 11.39 12.38 -17.38
N VAL A 533 11.19 13.03 -16.23
CA VAL A 533 9.87 13.14 -15.62
C VAL A 533 8.95 14.08 -16.39
N VAL A 534 9.49 15.12 -17.04
CA VAL A 534 8.71 15.96 -17.97
C VAL A 534 8.35 15.17 -19.22
N ARG A 535 9.30 14.46 -19.85
CA ARG A 535 9.06 13.62 -21.03
C ARG A 535 7.97 12.60 -20.80
N SER A 536 8.07 11.81 -19.73
CA SER A 536 7.09 10.77 -19.40
C SER A 536 5.71 11.37 -19.09
N THR A 537 5.65 12.54 -18.42
CA THR A 537 4.37 13.23 -18.12
C THR A 537 3.72 13.79 -19.39
N ALA A 538 4.49 14.39 -20.30
CA ALA A 538 4.00 14.85 -21.60
C ALA A 538 3.48 13.69 -22.45
N ALA A 539 4.19 12.57 -22.46
CA ALA A 539 3.78 11.37 -23.20
C ALA A 539 2.44 10.81 -22.70
N VAL A 540 2.23 10.69 -21.38
CA VAL A 540 0.94 10.22 -20.85
C VAL A 540 -0.19 11.22 -21.06
N ALA A 541 0.10 12.53 -21.05
CA ALA A 541 -0.88 13.56 -21.40
C ALA A 541 -1.37 13.42 -22.85
N LEU A 542 -0.46 13.20 -23.81
CA LEU A 542 -0.81 12.98 -25.22
C LEU A 542 -1.56 11.67 -25.45
N LEU A 543 -1.15 10.59 -24.76
CA LEU A 543 -1.78 9.26 -24.92
C LEU A 543 -3.18 9.17 -24.31
N LYS A 544 -3.57 10.09 -23.42
CA LYS A 544 -4.92 10.13 -22.85
C LYS A 544 -5.99 10.30 -23.93
N ASP A 545 -5.72 11.13 -24.95
CA ASP A 545 -6.66 11.39 -26.04
C ASP A 545 -6.24 10.76 -27.37
N HIS A 546 -4.95 10.49 -27.54
CA HIS A 546 -4.40 9.89 -28.76
C HIS A 546 -3.64 8.59 -28.44
N PRO A 547 -4.35 7.48 -28.12
CA PRO A 547 -3.72 6.21 -27.77
C PRO A 547 -2.73 5.65 -28.82
N GLY A 548 -2.86 6.08 -30.08
CA GLY A 548 -1.98 5.73 -31.20
C GLY A 548 -0.75 6.64 -31.37
N HIS A 549 -0.45 7.56 -30.46
CA HIS A 549 0.65 8.50 -30.63
C HIS A 549 2.03 7.82 -30.52
N GLU A 550 2.62 7.47 -31.67
CA GLU A 550 3.85 6.64 -31.74
C GLU A 550 5.07 7.27 -31.05
N HIS A 551 5.28 8.58 -31.18
CA HIS A 551 6.42 9.24 -30.52
C HIS A 551 6.29 9.16 -28.98
N ALA A 552 5.11 9.44 -28.43
CA ALA A 552 4.86 9.32 -26.99
C ALA A 552 5.07 7.87 -26.48
N LEU A 553 4.60 6.87 -27.22
CA LEU A 553 4.85 5.46 -26.89
C LEU A 553 6.33 5.12 -26.92
N ARG A 554 7.08 5.62 -27.93
CA ARG A 554 8.53 5.42 -28.01
C ARG A 554 9.26 6.02 -26.82
N VAL A 555 8.90 7.24 -26.42
CA VAL A 555 9.47 7.90 -25.22
C VAL A 555 9.23 7.05 -23.98
N LEU A 556 8.00 6.56 -23.76
CA LEU A 556 7.72 5.70 -22.60
C LEU A 556 8.46 4.37 -22.65
N ARG A 557 8.64 3.75 -23.84
CA ARG A 557 9.48 2.55 -23.99
C ARG A 557 10.91 2.83 -23.57
N VAL A 558 11.49 3.94 -24.01
CA VAL A 558 12.85 4.35 -23.64
C VAL A 558 12.95 4.60 -22.13
N SER A 559 12.01 5.34 -21.54
CA SER A 559 11.97 5.58 -20.10
C SER A 559 11.86 4.28 -19.30
N LEU A 560 11.06 3.31 -19.76
CA LEU A 560 10.94 2.00 -19.12
C LEU A 560 12.20 1.13 -19.28
N HIS A 561 12.99 1.32 -20.35
CA HIS A 561 14.25 0.61 -20.54
C HIS A 561 15.44 1.26 -19.84
N SER A 562 15.34 2.54 -19.45
CA SER A 562 16.43 3.26 -18.81
C SER A 562 16.86 2.61 -17.50
N GLU A 563 18.17 2.58 -17.30
CA GLU A 563 18.83 2.18 -16.06
C GLU A 563 19.49 3.35 -15.35
N GLU A 564 19.43 4.54 -15.95
CA GLU A 564 20.18 5.71 -15.52
C GLU A 564 19.71 6.25 -14.17
N ASP A 565 18.39 6.26 -13.93
CA ASP A 565 17.84 6.82 -12.69
C ASP A 565 16.57 6.07 -12.20
N PRO A 566 16.58 5.53 -10.96
CA PRO A 566 15.44 4.82 -10.39
C PRO A 566 14.21 5.69 -10.11
N HIS A 567 14.38 6.98 -9.78
CA HIS A 567 13.27 7.91 -9.51
C HIS A 567 12.51 8.24 -10.80
N ALA A 568 13.23 8.47 -11.90
CA ALA A 568 12.61 8.68 -13.22
C ALA A 568 11.82 7.44 -13.68
N LEU A 569 12.39 6.24 -13.50
CA LEU A 569 11.72 4.99 -13.82
C LEU A 569 10.51 4.74 -12.92
N LEU A 570 10.63 4.99 -11.61
CA LEU A 570 9.51 4.88 -10.68
C LEU A 570 8.37 5.82 -11.06
N TRP A 571 8.68 7.09 -11.39
CA TRP A 571 7.67 8.04 -11.87
C TRP A 571 6.99 7.54 -13.14
N THR A 572 7.76 7.06 -14.12
CA THR A 572 7.21 6.51 -15.38
C THR A 572 6.30 5.33 -15.11
N ALA A 573 6.71 4.38 -14.24
CA ALA A 573 5.85 3.27 -13.85
C ALA A 573 4.59 3.73 -13.12
N ASP A 574 4.69 4.77 -12.27
CA ASP A 574 3.57 5.30 -11.51
C ASP A 574 2.50 5.96 -12.37
N VAL A 575 2.87 6.86 -13.29
CA VAL A 575 1.91 7.55 -14.15
C VAL A 575 1.17 6.58 -15.08
N LEU A 576 1.82 5.49 -15.49
CA LEU A 576 1.18 4.43 -16.28
C LEU A 576 0.18 3.60 -15.46
N ARG A 577 0.16 3.74 -14.12
CA ARG A 577 -0.88 3.15 -13.25
C ARG A 577 -2.13 4.03 -13.14
N TRP A 578 -2.19 5.21 -13.77
CA TRP A 578 -3.37 6.06 -13.77
C TRP A 578 -4.46 5.54 -14.73
N PRO A 579 -5.76 5.78 -14.46
CA PRO A 579 -6.86 5.39 -15.34
C PRO A 579 -6.83 6.14 -16.68
N GLY A 580 -7.58 5.64 -17.66
CA GLY A 580 -7.77 6.31 -18.96
C GLY A 580 -6.69 6.03 -20.02
N HIS A 581 -5.68 5.22 -19.73
CA HIS A 581 -4.66 4.85 -20.71
C HIS A 581 -5.00 3.51 -21.38
N THR A 582 -5.72 3.55 -22.50
CA THR A 582 -6.04 2.36 -23.29
C THR A 582 -4.84 1.82 -24.08
N ALA A 583 -3.82 2.66 -24.32
CA ALA A 583 -2.59 2.29 -25.02
C ALA A 583 -1.61 1.43 -24.19
N LEU A 584 -1.88 1.20 -22.90
CA LEU A 584 -0.96 0.51 -21.99
C LEU A 584 -0.64 -0.92 -22.39
N SER A 585 -1.58 -1.63 -23.02
CA SER A 585 -1.35 -3.00 -23.52
C SER A 585 -0.17 -3.06 -24.51
N ARG A 586 0.09 -1.98 -25.26
CA ARG A 586 1.21 -1.88 -26.20
C ARG A 586 2.57 -1.84 -25.51
N LEU A 587 2.62 -1.49 -24.22
CA LEU A 587 3.85 -1.43 -23.42
C LEU A 587 4.06 -2.71 -22.58
N ASN A 588 3.14 -3.67 -22.61
CA ASN A 588 3.15 -4.84 -21.72
C ASN A 588 4.46 -5.63 -21.80
N ASP A 589 4.94 -5.94 -23.01
CA ASP A 589 6.18 -6.69 -23.20
C ASP A 589 7.40 -5.96 -22.62
N VAL A 590 7.44 -4.64 -22.76
CA VAL A 590 8.54 -3.80 -22.24
C VAL A 590 8.48 -3.74 -20.72
N VAL A 591 7.30 -3.56 -20.13
CA VAL A 591 7.12 -3.57 -18.67
C VAL A 591 7.49 -4.94 -18.10
N ARG A 592 7.04 -6.04 -18.71
CA ARG A 592 7.36 -7.40 -18.29
C ARG A 592 8.86 -7.67 -18.37
N ALA A 593 9.51 -7.31 -19.47
CA ALA A 593 10.94 -7.46 -19.65
C ALA A 593 11.72 -6.64 -18.60
N ARG A 594 11.32 -5.37 -18.39
CA ARG A 594 11.97 -4.52 -17.39
C ARG A 594 11.77 -5.03 -15.98
N TYR A 595 10.57 -5.48 -15.64
CA TYR A 595 10.25 -6.07 -14.34
C TYR A 595 11.15 -7.29 -14.04
N ARG A 596 11.33 -8.19 -15.02
CA ARG A 596 12.23 -9.35 -14.89
C ARG A 596 13.67 -8.92 -14.69
N LYS A 597 14.15 -7.96 -15.49
CA LYS A 597 15.52 -7.40 -15.36
C LYS A 597 15.72 -6.76 -13.98
N GLN A 598 14.72 -6.04 -13.47
CA GLN A 598 14.81 -5.33 -12.19
C GLN A 598 15.04 -6.28 -11.00
N LYS A 599 14.78 -7.58 -11.13
CA LYS A 599 15.09 -8.57 -10.08
C LYS A 599 16.59 -8.73 -9.82
N THR A 600 17.44 -8.37 -10.79
CA THR A 600 18.90 -8.49 -10.71
C THR A 600 19.61 -7.14 -10.68
N VAL A 601 18.88 -6.03 -10.77
CA VAL A 601 19.45 -4.68 -10.69
C VAL A 601 19.64 -4.33 -9.23
N THR A 602 20.84 -3.86 -8.88
CA THR A 602 21.14 -3.29 -7.57
C THR A 602 21.62 -1.87 -7.81
N TYR A 603 20.91 -0.88 -7.28
CA TYR A 603 21.37 0.50 -7.27
C TYR A 603 22.44 0.71 -6.17
N PRO A 604 23.27 1.77 -6.25
CA PRO A 604 24.19 2.14 -5.17
C PRO A 604 23.49 2.20 -3.81
N ASP A 605 24.24 2.06 -2.71
CA ASP A 605 23.69 1.94 -1.36
C ASP A 605 22.73 3.09 -0.98
N GLU A 606 22.98 4.30 -1.49
CA GLU A 606 22.12 5.47 -1.30
C GLU A 606 20.73 5.34 -1.94
N PHE A 607 20.58 4.47 -2.95
CA PHE A 607 19.34 4.15 -3.65
C PHE A 607 18.90 2.69 -3.47
N ALA A 608 19.52 1.92 -2.57
CA ALA A 608 19.24 0.49 -2.43
C ALA A 608 17.75 0.17 -2.21
N SER A 609 17.03 1.04 -1.49
CA SER A 609 15.58 0.92 -1.27
C SER A 609 14.76 1.05 -2.57
N MET A 610 15.22 1.87 -3.51
CA MET A 610 14.55 2.11 -4.79
C MET A 610 14.51 0.87 -5.67
N THR A 611 15.49 -0.04 -5.54
CA THR A 611 15.46 -1.34 -6.24
C THR A 611 14.13 -2.07 -6.00
N THR A 612 13.71 -2.10 -4.74
CA THR A 612 12.47 -2.76 -4.32
C THR A 612 11.24 -1.98 -4.80
N TYR A 613 11.25 -0.66 -4.64
CA TYR A 613 10.10 0.18 -5.01
C TYR A 613 9.83 0.20 -6.52
N VAL A 614 10.88 0.31 -7.34
CA VAL A 614 10.76 0.23 -8.80
C VAL A 614 10.24 -1.15 -9.21
N ARG A 615 10.78 -2.23 -8.63
CA ARG A 615 10.31 -3.60 -8.90
C ARG A 615 8.83 -3.75 -8.58
N ASP A 616 8.40 -3.28 -7.41
CA ASP A 616 7.03 -3.45 -6.95
C ASP A 616 6.05 -2.57 -7.76
N ALA A 617 6.45 -1.37 -8.16
CA ALA A 617 5.69 -0.52 -9.09
C ALA A 617 5.52 -1.17 -10.47
N LEU A 618 6.60 -1.72 -11.05
CA LEU A 618 6.58 -2.42 -12.34
C LEU A 618 5.73 -3.69 -12.27
N GLY A 619 5.81 -4.44 -11.17
CA GLY A 619 4.99 -5.63 -10.95
C GLY A 619 3.50 -5.30 -10.89
N ALA A 620 3.13 -4.27 -10.10
CA ALA A 620 1.75 -3.79 -10.03
C ALA A 620 1.25 -3.28 -11.40
N LEU A 621 2.10 -2.58 -12.15
CA LEU A 621 1.78 -2.11 -13.50
C LEU A 621 1.55 -3.27 -14.48
N TRP A 622 2.41 -4.29 -14.43
CA TRP A 622 2.30 -5.47 -15.28
C TRP A 622 1.02 -6.26 -15.01
N ILE A 623 0.66 -6.48 -13.74
CA ILE A 623 -0.59 -7.13 -13.34
C ILE A 623 -1.78 -6.37 -13.93
N ARG A 624 -1.79 -5.05 -13.78
CA ARG A 624 -2.85 -4.19 -14.32
C ARG A 624 -2.97 -4.30 -15.84
N MET A 625 -1.85 -4.26 -16.57
CA MET A 625 -1.83 -4.37 -18.03
C MET A 625 -2.32 -5.73 -18.53
N THR A 626 -2.06 -6.80 -17.77
CA THR A 626 -2.40 -8.17 -18.18
C THR A 626 -3.86 -8.51 -17.88
N HIS A 627 -4.42 -8.00 -16.78
CA HIS A 627 -5.72 -8.43 -16.27
C HIS A 627 -6.83 -7.38 -16.34
N GLY A 628 -6.54 -6.14 -16.76
CA GLY A 628 -7.51 -5.05 -16.87
C GLY A 628 -7.96 -4.47 -15.51
N ALA A 629 -7.89 -5.25 -14.43
CA ALA A 629 -8.07 -4.84 -13.05
C ALA A 629 -6.86 -5.26 -12.18
N PRO A 630 -6.53 -4.53 -11.11
CA PRO A 630 -5.52 -4.96 -10.16
C PRO A 630 -6.01 -6.24 -9.43
N LEU A 631 -5.39 -7.39 -9.68
CA LEU A 631 -5.65 -8.62 -8.92
C LEU A 631 -4.92 -8.58 -7.57
N PRO A 632 -5.59 -8.71 -6.40
CA PRO A 632 -4.97 -8.59 -5.08
C PRO A 632 -3.67 -9.39 -4.91
N TRP A 633 -2.84 -8.98 -3.95
CA TRP A 633 -1.66 -9.74 -3.49
C TRP A 633 -2.02 -11.10 -2.83
N LEU A 634 -3.25 -11.59 -3.04
CA LEU A 634 -3.79 -12.90 -2.64
C LEU A 634 -2.93 -14.08 -3.11
N ALA A 635 -2.02 -13.84 -4.04
CA ALA A 635 -1.11 -14.86 -4.57
C ALA A 635 0.27 -14.90 -3.86
N PHE A 636 0.55 -13.99 -2.91
CA PHE A 636 1.92 -13.68 -2.46
C PHE A 636 2.27 -14.14 -1.03
N ARG A 637 2.12 -15.45 -0.74
CA ARG A 637 2.67 -16.04 0.49
C ARG A 637 3.85 -16.99 0.27
N GLY A 638 4.86 -16.74 1.10
CA GLY A 638 6.08 -17.52 1.29
C GLY A 638 7.13 -16.66 2.00
N SER A 639 6.95 -16.36 3.29
CA SER A 639 8.06 -15.91 4.14
C SER A 639 9.16 -16.98 4.09
N SER A 640 10.40 -16.54 3.80
CA SER A 640 11.63 -17.30 3.49
C SER A 640 11.72 -18.01 2.13
N GLY A 641 10.74 -17.84 1.24
CA GLY A 641 10.77 -18.39 -0.12
C GLY A 641 10.71 -17.33 -1.22
N PRO A 642 10.94 -17.73 -2.49
CA PRO A 642 10.80 -16.84 -3.64
C PRO A 642 9.41 -16.21 -3.76
N SER A 643 9.34 -14.97 -4.26
CA SER A 643 8.07 -14.23 -4.39
C SER A 643 7.07 -14.97 -5.30
N PHE A 644 5.75 -14.72 -5.20
CA PHE A 644 4.74 -15.24 -6.16
C PHE A 644 5.21 -15.06 -7.59
N GLN A 645 5.87 -13.94 -7.87
CA GLN A 645 6.31 -13.62 -9.21
C GLN A 645 7.55 -14.43 -9.64
N ASP A 646 8.42 -14.82 -8.71
CA ASP A 646 9.52 -15.77 -8.97
C ASP A 646 9.03 -17.22 -9.09
N ARG A 647 7.91 -17.53 -8.42
CA ARG A 647 7.22 -18.82 -8.52
C ARG A 647 6.41 -18.93 -9.82
N PHE A 648 5.72 -17.86 -10.21
CA PHE A 648 5.02 -17.71 -11.49
C PHE A 648 5.97 -17.73 -12.69
N ASP A 649 7.11 -17.00 -12.61
CA ASP A 649 8.13 -17.04 -13.67
C ASP A 649 8.77 -18.45 -13.80
N ARG A 650 8.82 -19.24 -12.72
CA ARG A 650 9.27 -20.65 -12.73
C ARG A 650 8.19 -21.66 -13.11
N GLY A 651 6.91 -21.29 -13.00
CA GLY A 651 5.79 -22.22 -13.22
C GLY A 651 5.38 -23.04 -12.01
N ASP A 652 5.78 -22.60 -10.81
CA ASP A 652 5.41 -23.25 -9.56
C ASP A 652 3.90 -23.07 -9.29
N THR A 653 3.25 -24.13 -8.81
CA THR A 653 1.89 -24.12 -8.26
C THR A 653 1.82 -23.20 -7.03
N LEU A 654 0.79 -22.35 -6.94
CA LEU A 654 0.66 -21.30 -5.92
C LEU A 654 -0.71 -21.38 -5.26
N PRO A 655 -0.80 -21.54 -3.92
CA PRO A 655 -2.09 -21.63 -3.25
C PRO A 655 -2.78 -20.27 -3.29
N VAL A 656 -3.92 -20.19 -3.99
CA VAL A 656 -4.85 -19.06 -3.94
C VAL A 656 -5.99 -19.46 -3.01
N ALA A 657 -6.10 -18.82 -1.85
CA ALA A 657 -7.25 -19.01 -0.98
C ALA A 657 -8.42 -18.19 -1.53
N TRP A 658 -9.41 -18.85 -2.13
CA TRP A 658 -10.70 -18.23 -2.43
C TRP A 658 -11.67 -18.52 -1.28
N PHE A 659 -12.43 -17.49 -0.90
CA PHE A 659 -13.52 -17.59 0.07
C PHE A 659 -14.75 -18.10 -0.69
N GLU A 660 -15.24 -19.30 -0.38
CA GLU A 660 -16.52 -19.78 -0.92
C GLU A 660 -17.68 -19.00 -0.28
N GLU A 661 -18.52 -18.44 -1.13
CA GLU A 661 -19.80 -17.84 -0.74
C GLU A 661 -20.80 -18.99 -0.48
N GLY A 662 -21.24 -19.16 0.78
CA GLY A 662 -22.31 -20.11 1.12
C GLY A 662 -22.08 -21.05 2.30
N HIS A 663 -20.97 -20.96 3.04
CA HIS A 663 -20.77 -21.80 4.23
C HIS A 663 -21.68 -21.35 5.40
N PRO A 664 -22.48 -22.24 6.02
CA PRO A 664 -23.34 -21.85 7.14
C PRO A 664 -22.48 -21.41 8.34
N LEU A 665 -22.79 -20.20 8.84
CA LEU A 665 -22.17 -19.56 9.99
C LEU A 665 -22.25 -20.47 11.22
N GLY A 666 -21.15 -21.10 11.63
CA GLY A 666 -21.07 -21.86 12.89
C GLY A 666 -20.14 -23.07 12.94
N ALA A 667 -19.58 -23.55 11.82
CA ALA A 667 -18.59 -24.64 11.83
C ALA A 667 -17.15 -24.11 11.81
N PRO A 668 -16.16 -24.79 12.43
CA PRO A 668 -14.76 -24.38 12.39
C PRO A 668 -14.29 -24.30 10.94
N TRP A 669 -13.81 -23.11 10.56
CA TRP A 669 -13.26 -22.83 9.23
C TRP A 669 -12.17 -23.83 8.88
N GLN A 670 -12.46 -24.80 8.00
CA GLN A 670 -11.42 -25.63 7.41
C GLN A 670 -10.68 -24.77 6.38
N ILE A 671 -9.39 -24.56 6.63
CA ILE A 671 -8.46 -24.21 5.54
C ILE A 671 -8.52 -25.41 4.58
N VAL A 672 -9.26 -25.28 3.49
CA VAL A 672 -9.15 -26.22 2.38
C VAL A 672 -7.80 -25.91 1.72
N SER A 673 -6.75 -26.60 2.16
CA SER A 673 -5.48 -26.60 1.45
C SER A 673 -5.66 -27.39 0.15
N GLY A 674 -6.07 -26.70 -0.92
CA GLY A 674 -6.00 -27.20 -2.28
C GLY A 674 -4.78 -26.64 -3.00
N GLU A 675 -3.89 -27.50 -3.48
CA GLU A 675 -2.83 -27.12 -4.43
C GLU A 675 -3.50 -26.71 -5.76
N TRP A 676 -3.33 -25.46 -6.19
CA TRP A 676 -3.80 -25.01 -7.51
C TRP A 676 -2.63 -24.37 -8.30
N ALA A 677 -2.40 -24.85 -9.51
CA ALA A 677 -1.48 -24.21 -10.46
C ALA A 677 -2.20 -23.04 -11.14
N VAL A 678 -1.59 -21.85 -11.19
CA VAL A 678 -2.05 -20.79 -12.10
C VAL A 678 -0.95 -20.54 -13.13
N ARG A 679 -1.02 -21.27 -14.24
CA ARG A 679 -0.51 -20.82 -15.54
C ARG A 679 -1.70 -20.78 -16.48
N ASN A 680 -2.08 -19.57 -16.90
CA ASN A 680 -3.16 -19.28 -17.83
C ASN A 680 -4.48 -20.05 -17.61
N ARG A 681 -5.34 -19.53 -16.72
CA ARG A 681 -6.79 -19.78 -16.69
C ARG A 681 -7.30 -21.24 -16.55
N GLU A 682 -6.58 -22.18 -15.93
CA GLU A 682 -7.20 -23.43 -15.47
C GLU A 682 -6.69 -23.88 -14.09
N LEU A 683 -7.62 -24.38 -13.27
CA LEU A 683 -7.48 -24.95 -11.94
C LEU A 683 -6.98 -26.41 -12.08
N ALA A 684 -5.79 -26.79 -11.57
CA ALA A 684 -5.40 -28.20 -11.38
C ALA A 684 -4.81 -28.49 -9.99
N VAL A 685 -5.27 -29.60 -9.38
CA VAL A 685 -4.67 -30.31 -8.23
C VAL A 685 -3.43 -31.09 -8.70
N ALA A 686 -2.29 -30.92 -8.03
CA ALA A 686 -1.15 -31.85 -8.12
C ALA A 686 -1.14 -32.70 -6.83
N ARG A 687 -0.80 -33.99 -6.85
CA ARG A 687 0.52 -34.63 -7.07
C ARG A 687 0.31 -36.07 -7.57
N THR A 688 1.20 -36.79 -8.26
CA THR A 688 2.45 -36.65 -9.04
C THR A 688 2.44 -37.93 -9.95
N ASP A 689 3.18 -38.16 -11.04
CA ASP A 689 4.41 -37.63 -11.62
C ASP A 689 4.28 -37.80 -13.17
N ARG A 690 4.03 -36.69 -13.91
CA ARG A 690 3.61 -36.59 -15.34
C ARG A 690 2.09 -36.68 -15.61
N PRO A 691 1.52 -35.88 -16.55
CA PRO A 691 0.09 -35.56 -16.61
C PRO A 691 -0.80 -36.66 -17.27
N PRO A 692 -2.13 -36.59 -17.10
CA PRO A 692 -3.11 -37.44 -17.80
C PRO A 692 -3.15 -37.14 -19.30
N SER A 693 -3.27 -38.17 -20.13
CA SER A 693 -3.53 -38.03 -21.57
C SER A 693 -5.03 -37.81 -21.79
N LEU A 694 -5.44 -36.61 -22.23
CA LEU A 694 -6.82 -36.34 -22.68
C LEU A 694 -6.90 -36.49 -24.21
N VAL A 695 -7.85 -37.28 -24.69
CA VAL A 695 -8.11 -37.46 -26.13
C VAL A 695 -9.38 -36.72 -26.51
N LEU A 696 -9.24 -35.71 -27.36
CA LEU A 696 -10.36 -34.97 -27.91
C LEU A 696 -10.71 -35.55 -29.29
N ALA A 697 -11.84 -36.26 -29.37
CA ALA A 697 -12.48 -36.55 -30.65
C ALA A 697 -13.44 -35.38 -30.96
N ASP A 698 -13.04 -34.51 -31.88
CA ASP A 698 -13.85 -33.35 -32.26
C ASP A 698 -15.01 -33.75 -33.19
N THR A 699 -16.20 -33.90 -32.61
CA THR A 699 -17.45 -34.23 -33.34
C THR A 699 -18.27 -32.99 -33.70
N THR A 700 -17.67 -31.79 -33.65
CA THR A 700 -18.38 -30.53 -33.95
C THR A 700 -19.02 -30.57 -35.34
N GLY A 701 -20.33 -30.31 -35.37
CA GLY A 701 -21.14 -30.32 -36.60
C GLY A 701 -21.93 -31.60 -36.88
N VAL A 702 -21.86 -32.62 -36.02
CA VAL A 702 -22.71 -33.83 -36.08
C VAL A 702 -23.94 -33.62 -35.19
N ALA A 703 -25.15 -33.68 -35.76
CA ALA A 703 -26.37 -33.52 -34.97
C ALA A 703 -26.56 -34.69 -33.97
N PRO A 704 -27.20 -34.50 -32.80
CA PRO A 704 -27.43 -35.59 -31.84
C PRO A 704 -28.23 -36.79 -32.40
N SER A 705 -28.94 -36.59 -33.52
CA SER A 705 -29.65 -37.63 -34.26
C SER A 705 -28.79 -38.40 -35.26
N GLU A 706 -27.57 -37.95 -35.56
CA GLU A 706 -26.66 -38.61 -36.50
C GLU A 706 -25.79 -39.66 -35.79
N PRO A 707 -25.70 -40.88 -36.34
CA PRO A 707 -24.94 -41.95 -35.71
C PRO A 707 -23.43 -41.69 -35.81
N PHE A 708 -22.72 -41.94 -34.72
CA PHE A 708 -21.25 -41.93 -34.69
C PHE A 708 -20.72 -43.14 -33.93
N ARG A 709 -19.49 -43.52 -34.24
CA ARG A 709 -18.70 -44.52 -33.50
C ARG A 709 -17.30 -43.98 -33.26
N VAL A 710 -16.85 -44.05 -32.02
CA VAL A 710 -15.49 -43.69 -31.61
C VAL A 710 -14.88 -44.89 -30.90
N GLU A 711 -13.70 -45.29 -31.34
CA GLU A 711 -12.87 -46.31 -30.70
C GLU A 711 -11.59 -45.66 -30.19
N ALA A 712 -11.30 -45.81 -28.90
CA ALA A 712 -10.10 -45.31 -28.26
C ALA A 712 -9.43 -46.42 -27.45
N GLU A 713 -8.12 -46.58 -27.65
CA GLU A 713 -7.27 -47.32 -26.73
C GLU A 713 -6.76 -46.37 -25.64
N VAL A 714 -6.76 -46.82 -24.38
CA VAL A 714 -6.48 -46.01 -23.19
C VAL A 714 -5.53 -46.77 -22.27
N HIS A 715 -4.38 -46.16 -21.94
CA HIS A 715 -3.40 -46.76 -21.03
C HIS A 715 -3.47 -46.21 -19.59
N LEU A 716 -3.97 -47.00 -18.63
CA LEU A 716 -4.05 -46.69 -17.19
C LEU A 716 -2.93 -47.40 -16.39
N LYS A 717 -1.71 -46.86 -16.47
CA LYS A 717 -0.48 -47.50 -15.97
C LYS A 717 -0.31 -47.52 -14.44
N ARG A 718 -0.97 -46.62 -13.69
CA ARG A 718 -0.75 -46.47 -12.24
C ARG A 718 -2.04 -46.14 -11.49
N ARG A 719 -2.09 -46.42 -10.18
CA ARG A 719 -3.20 -46.00 -9.31
C ARG A 719 -3.30 -44.47 -9.31
N GLY A 720 -4.49 -43.93 -9.54
CA GLY A 720 -4.73 -42.50 -9.71
C GLY A 720 -4.61 -42.00 -11.16
N ALA A 721 -4.14 -42.83 -12.10
CA ALA A 721 -4.14 -42.47 -13.52
C ALA A 721 -5.58 -42.27 -14.00
N MET A 722 -5.81 -41.16 -14.70
CA MET A 722 -7.10 -40.78 -15.23
C MET A 722 -7.00 -40.51 -16.74
N ALA A 723 -8.00 -40.94 -17.49
CA ALA A 723 -8.15 -40.62 -18.91
C ALA A 723 -9.59 -40.16 -19.17
N GLY A 724 -9.76 -39.27 -20.14
CA GLY A 724 -11.07 -38.74 -20.49
C GLY A 724 -11.29 -38.73 -22.00
N LEU A 725 -12.49 -39.11 -22.41
CA LEU A 725 -13.02 -38.97 -23.76
C LEU A 725 -14.18 -37.97 -23.69
N VAL A 726 -14.08 -36.89 -24.46
CA VAL A 726 -15.13 -35.87 -24.55
C VAL A 726 -16.00 -36.17 -25.76
N PHE A 727 -17.32 -36.21 -25.56
CA PHE A 727 -18.32 -36.41 -26.59
C PHE A 727 -19.26 -35.20 -26.58
N GLY A 728 -19.22 -34.36 -27.61
CA GLY A 728 -19.85 -33.04 -27.58
C GLY A 728 -20.78 -32.77 -28.75
N ALA A 729 -22.08 -32.70 -28.44
CA ALA A 729 -23.14 -32.25 -29.33
C ALA A 729 -22.92 -30.79 -29.80
N THR A 730 -23.67 -30.44 -30.84
CA THR A 730 -23.66 -29.22 -31.68
C THR A 730 -23.76 -27.83 -30.99
N SER A 731 -23.58 -27.72 -29.66
CA SER A 731 -23.55 -26.44 -28.92
C SER A 731 -22.43 -26.40 -27.87
N PRO A 732 -21.71 -25.27 -27.71
CA PRO A 732 -20.62 -25.09 -26.74
C PRO A 732 -21.05 -25.08 -25.26
N ASP A 733 -22.35 -25.14 -24.98
CA ASP A 733 -22.93 -24.95 -23.65
C ASP A 733 -23.47 -26.24 -23.00
N ASP A 734 -23.46 -27.40 -23.68
CA ASP A 734 -23.93 -28.69 -23.14
C ASP A 734 -23.20 -29.89 -23.80
N PHE A 735 -22.32 -30.57 -23.06
CA PHE A 735 -21.51 -31.68 -23.58
C PHE A 735 -21.33 -32.81 -22.57
N TYR A 736 -20.93 -34.00 -23.05
CA TYR A 736 -20.71 -35.18 -22.22
C TYR A 736 -19.24 -35.55 -22.14
N VAL A 737 -18.78 -36.00 -20.97
CA VAL A 737 -17.41 -36.46 -20.74
C VAL A 737 -17.45 -37.85 -20.14
N CYS A 738 -16.84 -38.82 -20.82
CA CYS A 738 -16.60 -40.14 -20.28
C CYS A 738 -15.19 -40.18 -19.71
N ARG A 739 -15.05 -40.35 -18.40
CA ARG A 739 -13.74 -40.45 -17.73
C ARG A 739 -13.53 -41.80 -17.10
N PHE A 740 -12.27 -42.21 -17.07
CA PHE A 740 -11.78 -43.43 -16.46
C PHE A 740 -10.74 -43.06 -15.42
N TRP A 741 -10.74 -43.72 -14.26
CA TRP A 741 -9.57 -43.67 -13.38
C TRP A 741 -9.32 -44.99 -12.68
N LYS A 742 -8.05 -45.32 -12.47
CA LYS A 742 -7.62 -46.56 -11.81
C LYS A 742 -7.58 -46.34 -10.29
N ASN A 743 -8.48 -46.97 -9.54
CA ASN A 743 -8.60 -46.77 -8.10
C ASN A 743 -7.77 -47.77 -7.27
N ALA A 744 -7.41 -48.93 -7.85
CA ALA A 744 -6.54 -49.97 -7.29
C ALA A 744 -5.84 -50.77 -8.44
N PRO A 745 -4.86 -51.65 -8.17
CA PRO A 745 -4.10 -52.36 -9.21
C PRO A 745 -4.96 -53.15 -10.21
N ASP A 746 -6.08 -53.69 -9.77
CA ASP A 746 -7.02 -54.57 -10.49
C ASP A 746 -8.42 -53.93 -10.68
N ARG A 747 -8.59 -52.66 -10.30
CA ARG A 747 -9.89 -51.97 -10.34
C ARG A 747 -9.81 -50.56 -10.93
N ALA A 748 -10.78 -50.23 -11.75
CA ALA A 748 -10.97 -48.91 -12.33
C ALA A 748 -12.43 -48.48 -12.22
N VAL A 749 -12.68 -47.19 -12.40
CA VAL A 749 -14.03 -46.61 -12.43
C VAL A 749 -14.21 -45.88 -13.75
N PHE A 750 -15.34 -46.14 -14.40
CA PHE A 750 -15.84 -45.38 -15.53
C PHE A 750 -16.93 -44.43 -15.06
N GLN A 751 -16.96 -43.21 -15.57
CA GLN A 751 -18.00 -42.25 -15.24
C GLN A 751 -18.36 -41.39 -16.44
N VAL A 752 -19.67 -41.19 -16.66
CA VAL A 752 -20.19 -40.26 -17.65
C VAL A 752 -20.69 -39.01 -16.93
N LEU A 753 -20.19 -37.85 -17.36
CA LEU A 753 -20.58 -36.53 -16.87
C LEU A 753 -21.32 -35.77 -17.96
N ARG A 754 -22.32 -34.99 -17.58
CA ARG A 754 -22.90 -33.94 -18.42
C ARG A 754 -22.49 -32.58 -17.86
N MET A 755 -22.01 -31.72 -18.75
CA MET A 755 -21.42 -30.41 -18.42
C MET A 755 -22.25 -29.30 -19.06
N ARG A 756 -22.67 -28.28 -18.30
CA ARG A 756 -23.29 -27.05 -18.83
C ARG A 756 -22.57 -25.78 -18.38
N ARG A 757 -22.43 -24.77 -19.26
CA ARG A 757 -21.66 -23.54 -18.98
C ARG A 757 -22.44 -22.40 -18.30
N ALA A 758 -23.76 -22.52 -18.12
CA ALA A 758 -24.54 -21.56 -17.34
C ALA A 758 -24.74 -22.08 -15.92
N ARG A 759 -23.78 -21.76 -15.03
CA ARG A 759 -23.52 -22.36 -13.71
C ARG A 759 -22.86 -23.73 -13.86
N ASP A 760 -21.67 -23.91 -13.29
CA ASP A 760 -20.81 -25.11 -13.34
C ASP A 760 -21.46 -26.37 -12.72
N LEU A 761 -22.62 -26.77 -13.24
CA LEU A 761 -23.34 -27.97 -12.84
C LEU A 761 -22.72 -29.16 -13.58
N GLN A 762 -21.90 -29.91 -12.84
CA GLN A 762 -21.52 -31.27 -13.22
C GLN A 762 -22.64 -32.20 -12.78
N GLN A 763 -23.40 -32.76 -13.73
CA GLN A 763 -24.30 -33.85 -13.42
C GLN A 763 -23.58 -35.17 -13.71
N VAL A 764 -23.38 -35.98 -12.67
CA VAL A 764 -22.95 -37.38 -12.83
C VAL A 764 -24.13 -38.14 -13.43
N VAL A 765 -23.92 -38.68 -14.63
CA VAL A 765 -24.94 -39.40 -15.40
C VAL A 765 -24.89 -40.89 -15.11
N SER A 766 -23.69 -41.47 -15.09
CA SER A 766 -23.46 -42.85 -14.62
C SER A 766 -22.07 -42.98 -14.01
N THR A 767 -21.89 -43.88 -13.05
CA THR A 767 -20.58 -44.26 -12.49
C THR A 767 -20.55 -45.77 -12.30
N GLU A 768 -19.62 -46.43 -12.94
CA GLU A 768 -19.55 -47.89 -13.00
C GLU A 768 -18.11 -48.35 -12.69
N PRO A 769 -17.88 -48.98 -11.53
CA PRO A 769 -16.60 -49.64 -11.27
C PRO A 769 -16.50 -50.95 -12.08
N PHE A 770 -15.30 -51.28 -12.54
CA PHE A 770 -15.02 -52.56 -13.19
C PHE A 770 -13.63 -53.08 -12.80
N SER A 771 -13.49 -54.41 -12.81
CA SER A 771 -12.21 -55.07 -12.57
C SER A 771 -11.44 -55.22 -13.87
N PHE A 772 -10.13 -55.00 -13.83
CA PHE A 772 -9.27 -55.06 -14.98
C PHE A 772 -7.83 -55.38 -14.56
N GLU A 773 -7.29 -56.47 -15.07
CA GLU A 773 -5.88 -56.83 -14.90
C GLU A 773 -5.09 -56.38 -16.13
N GLY A 774 -4.32 -55.30 -15.96
CA GLY A 774 -3.47 -54.76 -17.01
C GLY A 774 -3.33 -53.24 -16.95
N GLU A 775 -2.77 -52.70 -18.04
CA GLU A 775 -2.57 -51.26 -18.22
C GLU A 775 -3.32 -50.68 -19.41
N THR A 776 -3.89 -51.49 -20.30
CA THR A 776 -4.49 -51.02 -21.57
C THR A 776 -5.96 -51.43 -21.69
N LEU A 777 -6.81 -50.48 -22.03
CA LEU A 777 -8.24 -50.68 -22.26
C LEU A 777 -8.61 -50.19 -23.65
N ARG A 778 -9.64 -50.77 -24.27
CA ARG A 778 -10.28 -50.18 -25.45
C ARG A 778 -11.70 -49.79 -25.12
N CYS A 779 -12.04 -48.53 -25.35
CA CYS A 779 -13.40 -48.04 -25.22
C CYS A 779 -13.99 -47.78 -26.60
N THR A 780 -15.19 -48.31 -26.83
CA THR A 780 -16.03 -47.94 -27.96
C THR A 780 -17.22 -47.15 -27.44
N ALA A 781 -17.49 -45.98 -28.01
CA ALA A 781 -18.69 -45.21 -27.74
C ALA A 781 -19.44 -44.96 -29.05
N THR A 782 -20.74 -45.29 -29.08
CA THR A 782 -21.61 -45.06 -30.23
C THR A 782 -22.81 -44.22 -29.83
N ASN A 783 -23.28 -43.38 -30.75
CA ASN A 783 -24.59 -42.76 -30.65
C ASN A 783 -25.54 -43.45 -31.63
N GLU A 784 -26.62 -44.02 -31.10
CA GLU A 784 -27.72 -44.58 -31.89
C GLU A 784 -29.03 -44.00 -31.36
N SER A 785 -29.74 -43.26 -32.21
CA SER A 785 -31.07 -42.69 -31.89
C SER A 785 -31.11 -41.82 -30.63
N GLY A 786 -30.05 -41.05 -30.34
CA GLY A 786 -29.98 -40.17 -29.17
C GLY A 786 -29.62 -40.88 -27.86
N GLN A 787 -29.13 -42.11 -27.93
CA GLN A 787 -28.52 -42.80 -26.79
C GLN A 787 -27.02 -42.99 -27.00
N LEU A 788 -26.23 -42.56 -26.02
CA LEU A 788 -24.81 -42.86 -25.96
C LEU A 788 -24.64 -44.25 -25.37
N ARG A 789 -24.23 -45.21 -26.20
CA ARG A 789 -23.85 -46.56 -25.80
C ARG A 789 -22.34 -46.63 -25.70
N TYR A 790 -21.82 -47.26 -24.65
CA TYR A 790 -20.39 -47.42 -24.47
C TYR A 790 -20.05 -48.85 -24.06
N ARG A 791 -18.89 -49.32 -24.53
CA ARG A 791 -18.31 -50.61 -24.21
C ARG A 791 -16.84 -50.42 -23.89
N VAL A 792 -16.37 -51.05 -22.82
CA VAL A 792 -14.96 -51.12 -22.45
C VAL A 792 -14.55 -52.58 -22.55
N ILE A 793 -13.49 -52.84 -23.29
CA ILE A 793 -12.90 -54.18 -23.46
C ILE A 793 -11.42 -54.16 -23.07
N ASP A 794 -10.90 -55.30 -22.67
CA ASP A 794 -9.45 -55.51 -22.53
C ASP A 794 -8.78 -55.69 -23.93
N PRO A 795 -7.43 -55.75 -24.01
CA PRO A 795 -6.72 -55.96 -25.28
C PRO A 795 -6.97 -57.34 -25.91
N ASN A 796 -7.42 -58.32 -25.12
CA ASN A 796 -7.76 -59.66 -25.56
C ASN A 796 -9.20 -59.76 -26.10
N GLY A 797 -9.97 -58.66 -26.05
CA GLY A 797 -11.35 -58.58 -26.53
C GLY A 797 -12.40 -58.95 -25.48
N THR A 798 -12.01 -59.23 -24.23
CA THR A 798 -12.94 -59.51 -23.13
C THR A 798 -13.70 -58.24 -22.79
N THR A 799 -15.02 -58.30 -22.74
CA THR A 799 -15.84 -57.15 -22.36
C THR A 799 -15.83 -56.96 -20.85
N LEU A 800 -15.32 -55.81 -20.42
CA LEU A 800 -15.17 -55.43 -19.02
C LEU A 800 -16.35 -54.58 -18.52
N LEU A 801 -16.91 -53.76 -19.41
CA LEU A 801 -18.06 -52.91 -19.09
C LEU A 801 -18.90 -52.66 -20.35
N VAL A 802 -20.22 -52.64 -20.20
CA VAL A 802 -21.17 -52.14 -21.21
C VAL A 802 -22.21 -51.30 -20.48
N GLY A 803 -22.46 -50.11 -20.99
CA GLY A 803 -23.50 -49.24 -20.47
C GLY A 803 -24.10 -48.35 -21.55
N HIS A 804 -25.19 -47.68 -21.22
CA HIS A 804 -25.82 -46.72 -22.10
C HIS A 804 -26.48 -45.61 -21.29
N THR A 805 -26.56 -44.42 -21.87
CA THR A 805 -27.28 -43.29 -21.29
C THR A 805 -28.01 -42.48 -22.35
N ALA A 806 -29.19 -41.97 -22.01
CA ALA A 806 -29.96 -41.09 -22.88
C ALA A 806 -29.30 -39.69 -22.98
N LEU A 807 -29.20 -39.16 -24.20
CA LEU A 807 -28.81 -37.79 -24.45
C LEU A 807 -30.08 -36.92 -24.43
N THR A 808 -30.22 -36.00 -23.48
CA THR A 808 -31.44 -35.18 -23.33
C THR A 808 -31.25 -33.77 -23.90
N MET A 809 -32.13 -33.34 -24.81
CA MET A 809 -32.17 -31.95 -25.33
C MET A 809 -33.37 -31.17 -24.75
N PRO A 810 -33.20 -29.91 -24.30
CA PRO A 810 -34.33 -29.02 -24.09
C PRO A 810 -34.92 -28.57 -25.43
N ALA A 811 -36.25 -28.62 -25.58
CA ALA A 811 -36.92 -28.21 -26.82
C ALA A 811 -36.81 -26.69 -27.08
N GLY A 812 -36.56 -26.31 -28.34
CA GLY A 812 -36.87 -24.95 -28.84
C GLY A 812 -35.75 -23.91 -28.95
N ARG A 813 -34.46 -24.28 -29.08
CA ARG A 813 -33.40 -23.29 -29.39
C ARG A 813 -32.43 -23.76 -30.49
N SER A 814 -32.09 -22.87 -31.41
CA SER A 814 -30.98 -22.98 -32.37
C SER A 814 -29.94 -21.89 -32.07
N TRP A 815 -28.64 -22.19 -32.14
CA TRP A 815 -27.58 -21.17 -32.02
C TRP A 815 -26.42 -21.41 -32.98
N SER A 816 -25.85 -20.31 -33.47
CA SER A 816 -24.74 -20.17 -34.42
C SER A 816 -23.62 -19.31 -33.81
N GLY A 817 -22.35 -19.69 -33.98
CA GLY A 817 -21.18 -18.80 -33.78
C GLY A 817 -19.91 -19.44 -33.16
N LEU A 818 -18.75 -19.09 -33.73
CA LEU A 818 -17.36 -19.62 -33.52
C LEU A 818 -16.81 -19.58 -32.06
N TYR A 819 -15.85 -20.47 -31.71
CA TYR A 819 -14.41 -20.18 -31.45
C TYR A 819 -13.65 -21.33 -30.73
N GLN A 820 -12.33 -21.31 -30.94
CA GLN A 820 -11.27 -22.30 -30.72
C GLN A 820 -10.75 -22.32 -29.26
N ILE A 821 -10.75 -23.49 -28.63
CA ILE A 821 -10.06 -23.73 -27.34
C ILE A 821 -8.57 -23.96 -27.64
N MET A 822 -7.69 -23.12 -27.10
CA MET A 822 -6.26 -23.42 -26.97
C MET A 822 -5.86 -23.32 -25.51
N SER A 823 -5.34 -24.41 -24.93
CA SER A 823 -4.46 -24.38 -23.76
C SER A 823 -3.11 -24.99 -24.16
N GLU A 824 -2.04 -24.30 -23.77
CA GLU A 824 -0.64 -24.70 -24.00
C GLU A 824 -0.17 -25.56 -22.81
N GLU A 825 -0.37 -26.88 -22.85
CA GLU A 825 0.46 -27.93 -22.20
C GLU A 825 -0.18 -29.35 -22.29
N LEU A 826 -0.76 -29.68 -23.44
CA LEU A 826 -1.12 -31.06 -23.80
C LEU A 826 -0.51 -31.39 -25.18
N SER A 827 0.17 -32.53 -25.32
CA SER A 827 0.51 -33.05 -26.65
C SER A 827 -0.76 -33.63 -27.27
N PHE A 828 -1.38 -32.89 -28.21
CA PHE A 828 -2.57 -33.36 -28.91
C PHE A 828 -2.21 -34.18 -30.15
N SER A 829 -2.73 -35.39 -30.25
CA SER A 829 -2.93 -36.06 -31.56
C SER A 829 -4.31 -35.63 -32.09
N ARG A 830 -4.36 -34.71 -33.05
CA ARG A 830 -5.63 -34.29 -33.68
C ARG A 830 -6.08 -35.34 -34.70
N PHE A 831 -7.29 -35.87 -34.54
CA PHE A 831 -7.99 -36.62 -35.60
C PHE A 831 -9.13 -35.75 -36.16
N ARG A 832 -9.14 -35.50 -37.47
CA ARG A 832 -10.23 -34.81 -38.16
C ARG A 832 -11.24 -35.83 -38.67
N PHE A 833 -12.52 -35.63 -38.38
CA PHE A 833 -13.60 -36.39 -39.01
C PHE A 833 -13.80 -35.91 -40.46
N ALA A 834 -13.93 -36.86 -41.39
CA ALA A 834 -14.62 -36.64 -42.65
C ALA A 834 -16.01 -37.27 -42.52
N ARG A 835 -17.06 -36.58 -42.98
CA ARG A 835 -18.47 -37.01 -42.85
C ARG A 835 -18.65 -38.51 -43.14
N GLY A 836 -19.19 -39.25 -42.17
CA GLY A 836 -19.67 -40.62 -42.35
C GLY A 836 -18.63 -41.75 -42.34
N ARG A 837 -17.51 -41.65 -41.62
CA ARG A 837 -16.57 -42.79 -41.45
C ARG A 837 -16.11 -43.01 -40.00
N ASP A 838 -15.93 -44.29 -39.65
CA ASP A 838 -15.35 -44.76 -38.39
C ASP A 838 -13.92 -44.24 -38.17
N VAL A 839 -13.61 -43.81 -36.95
CA VAL A 839 -12.27 -43.35 -36.54
C VAL A 839 -11.68 -44.34 -35.53
N ARG A 840 -10.50 -44.86 -35.83
CA ARG A 840 -9.68 -45.67 -34.90
C ARG A 840 -8.41 -44.90 -34.54
N GLY A 841 -8.09 -44.82 -33.24
CA GLY A 841 -6.86 -44.21 -32.75
C GLY A 841 -6.33 -44.92 -31.50
N THR A 842 -5.01 -44.90 -31.33
CA THR A 842 -4.29 -45.43 -30.15
C THR A 842 -3.72 -44.25 -29.36
N VAL A 843 -3.95 -44.18 -28.04
CA VAL A 843 -3.41 -43.11 -27.18
C VAL A 843 -2.76 -43.64 -25.92
#